data_AF-A0A833ZA64-F1
#
_entry.id   AF-A0A833ZA64-F1
#
_cell.length_a   1.000
_cell.length_b   1.000
_cell.length_c   1.000
_cell.angle_alpha   90.00
_cell.angle_beta   90.00
_cell.angle_gamma   90.00
#
_symmetry.space_group_name_H-M   'P 1'
#
loop_
_entity.id
_entity.type
_entity.pdbx_description
1 polymer ?
#
loop_
_entity_poly.entity_id
_entity_poly.type
_entity_poly.pdbx_seq_one_letter_code
_entity_poly.pdbx_strand_id
1 'polypeptide(L)'
;MMLSGLPQPPQGRNLLPPAPGNLRLNYTVLIGSTPCTLTVSETQLLCESPNLTGQHKVTVRAGGFEFSPGMLQVYSDSLLTLPAIVGIGGGGGLLLLVIVVVLIAYKRKSRDADRTLKRLQLQMDNLESRVALECKEAFAELQTDIHELTNDLDGAGIPFLDYRTYAMRVLFPGIEDHPVLKEMEVQANVEKSLTLFGQLLTKKHFLLTFIRTLEAQRSFSMRDRGNVASLIMTALQGEMEYATGVLKQLLSDLIEKNLESKNHPKLLLRRTESVAEKMLTNWFTFLLYKFLKECAGEPLFMLYCAIKQQMEKGPIDAITGEARYSLSEDKLIRQQIDYKMLTLNCVNPENENAPEVPVKGLNCDTVTQVKEKLLDAVYKGVPYSQRPKAGDMDLEWRQGRMARIILQDEDVTTKIDNDWKRLNTLAHYQVTDGSSVALVPKQTSAYNISNSSTFTKSLSRYESMLRTASSPDSLRSRTPMITPDLESGTKLWHLVKNHDHLDQREGDRGSKMVSEIYLTRLLATKGTLQKFVDDLFETIFSTAHRGSALPLAIKYMFDFLDEQADQHQIHDSDVRHTWKSNCLPLRFWVNVIKNPQFVFDIHKSSITDACLSVVAQTFMDSCSTSEHKLGKDSPSNKLLYAKDIPNYKSWVERYYADIAKMPAISDQDMSAYLAEQSRLHLSQFNSMSALHEIYSYITKYKDEILTALEKDEQARRQRLRSKLEQVVDTMALSS
;
A
#
# COMPACT_ATOMS: atom_id res chain seq x y z
N MET A 1 -27.11 -57.48 -4.61
CA MET A 1 -27.26 -57.23 -3.16
C MET A 1 -27.02 -58.57 -2.46
N MET A 2 -26.13 -58.62 -1.45
CA MET A 2 -25.53 -59.87 -0.92
C MET A 2 -26.55 -60.86 -0.31
N LEU A 3 -26.30 -62.16 -0.54
CA LEU A 3 -27.03 -63.31 0.03
C LEU A 3 -26.40 -63.77 1.35
N SER A 4 -27.21 -64.12 2.34
CA SER A 4 -26.79 -64.90 3.51
C SER A 4 -27.96 -65.73 4.07
N GLY A 5 -27.69 -67.00 4.42
CA GLY A 5 -28.56 -67.84 5.26
C GLY A 5 -29.11 -69.12 4.60
N LEU A 6 -28.37 -70.23 4.72
CA LEU A 6 -28.87 -71.62 4.55
C LEU A 6 -29.59 -72.08 5.84
N PRO A 7 -30.55 -73.02 5.74
CA PRO A 7 -30.27 -74.38 6.24
C PRO A 7 -30.84 -75.53 5.37
N GLN A 8 -30.09 -76.63 5.26
CA GLN A 8 -30.50 -77.97 4.74
C GLN A 8 -31.62 -78.58 5.62
N PRO A 9 -32.57 -79.40 5.08
CA PRO A 9 -32.39 -80.88 4.87
C PRO A 9 -33.35 -81.49 3.79
N PRO A 10 -33.59 -82.82 3.62
CA PRO A 10 -32.94 -84.04 4.13
C PRO A 10 -32.42 -85.02 3.03
N GLN A 11 -31.60 -85.99 3.45
CA GLN A 11 -31.10 -87.13 2.65
C GLN A 11 -32.25 -88.01 2.12
N GLY A 12 -32.35 -88.14 0.80
CA GLY A 12 -33.27 -89.03 0.10
C GLY A 12 -32.55 -90.07 -0.74
N ARG A 13 -32.49 -91.30 -0.21
CA ARG A 13 -32.35 -92.64 -0.84
C ARG A 13 -31.79 -92.73 -2.28
N ASN A 14 -30.66 -93.43 -2.39
CA ASN A 14 -30.06 -94.02 -3.61
C ASN A 14 -31.07 -94.31 -4.73
N LEU A 15 -31.06 -93.50 -5.79
CA LEU A 15 -31.78 -93.73 -7.04
C LEU A 15 -30.89 -94.49 -8.03
N LEU A 16 -30.56 -95.75 -7.71
CA LEU A 16 -29.98 -96.68 -8.68
C LEU A 16 -30.57 -98.08 -8.44
N PRO A 17 -31.34 -98.67 -9.38
CA PRO A 17 -31.54 -100.11 -9.37
C PRO A 17 -30.28 -100.79 -9.95
N PRO A 18 -29.86 -101.95 -9.42
CA PRO A 18 -28.67 -102.64 -9.92
C PRO A 18 -29.01 -103.32 -11.26
N ALA A 19 -28.38 -102.88 -12.35
CA ALA A 19 -28.39 -103.59 -13.63
C ALA A 19 -26.93 -103.86 -14.06
N PRO A 20 -26.55 -105.11 -14.39
CA PRO A 20 -25.18 -105.44 -14.78
C PRO A 20 -24.95 -105.07 -16.25
N GLY A 21 -24.04 -104.13 -16.50
CA GLY A 21 -23.63 -103.67 -17.83
C GLY A 21 -23.56 -102.15 -17.90
N ASN A 22 -22.46 -101.61 -18.40
CA ASN A 22 -22.12 -100.18 -18.47
C ASN A 22 -23.07 -99.39 -19.41
N LEU A 23 -24.33 -99.22 -19.03
CA LEU A 23 -25.32 -98.36 -19.71
C LEU A 23 -25.71 -97.21 -18.78
N ARG A 24 -25.20 -95.99 -19.06
CA ARG A 24 -25.63 -94.77 -18.37
C ARG A 24 -27.12 -94.51 -18.65
N LEU A 25 -27.94 -94.39 -17.61
CA LEU A 25 -29.34 -94.00 -17.72
C LEU A 25 -29.45 -92.57 -18.28
N ASN A 26 -30.24 -92.35 -19.33
CA ASN A 26 -30.50 -91.01 -19.85
C ASN A 26 -31.52 -90.29 -18.93
N TYR A 27 -31.11 -89.15 -18.38
CA TYR A 27 -31.94 -88.27 -17.56
C TYR A 27 -32.49 -87.11 -18.40
N THR A 28 -33.77 -86.78 -18.24
CA THR A 28 -34.36 -85.57 -18.82
C THR A 28 -35.19 -84.86 -17.76
N VAL A 29 -34.98 -83.57 -17.58
CA VAL A 29 -35.68 -82.73 -16.60
C VAL A 29 -36.45 -81.68 -17.38
N LEU A 30 -37.74 -81.59 -17.11
CA LEU A 30 -38.68 -80.65 -17.70
C LEU A 30 -39.08 -79.65 -16.62
N ILE A 31 -39.00 -78.36 -16.92
CA ILE A 31 -39.61 -77.31 -16.09
C ILE A 31 -40.88 -76.87 -16.83
N GLY A 32 -42.05 -77.19 -16.25
CA GLY A 32 -43.32 -77.17 -16.96
C GLY A 32 -43.33 -78.21 -18.08
N SER A 33 -43.39 -77.76 -19.33
CA SER A 33 -43.36 -78.60 -20.54
C SER A 33 -42.07 -78.48 -21.34
N THR A 34 -41.10 -77.65 -20.90
CA THR A 34 -39.87 -77.38 -21.66
C THR A 34 -38.66 -78.11 -21.06
N PRO A 35 -37.84 -78.78 -21.91
CA PRO A 35 -36.68 -79.51 -21.44
C PRO A 35 -35.60 -78.53 -21.00
N CYS A 36 -35.07 -78.78 -19.82
CA CYS A 36 -33.96 -78.05 -19.27
C CYS A 36 -32.63 -78.65 -19.71
N THR A 37 -31.65 -77.80 -20.02
CA THR A 37 -30.27 -78.25 -20.29
C THR A 37 -29.64 -78.76 -19.00
N LEU A 38 -29.20 -80.02 -19.00
CA LEU A 38 -28.73 -80.71 -17.80
C LEU A 38 -27.23 -80.94 -17.80
N THR A 39 -26.64 -80.76 -16.62
CA THR A 39 -25.30 -81.24 -16.31
C THR A 39 -25.41 -82.32 -15.23
N VAL A 40 -24.98 -83.54 -15.56
CA VAL A 40 -25.12 -84.72 -14.68
C VAL A 40 -23.79 -85.02 -13.98
N SER A 41 -23.80 -85.06 -12.65
CA SER A 41 -22.69 -85.51 -11.80
C SER A 41 -23.06 -86.82 -11.11
N GLU A 42 -22.08 -87.54 -10.53
CA GLU A 42 -22.32 -88.85 -9.89
C GLU A 42 -23.30 -88.80 -8.71
N THR A 43 -23.53 -87.63 -8.12
CA THR A 43 -24.42 -87.46 -6.96
C THR A 43 -25.52 -86.41 -7.14
N GLN A 44 -25.52 -85.62 -8.23
CA GLN A 44 -26.47 -84.51 -8.43
C GLN A 44 -26.78 -84.25 -9.92
N LEU A 45 -27.99 -83.76 -10.20
CA LEU A 45 -28.42 -83.25 -11.51
C LEU A 45 -28.61 -81.73 -11.42
N LEU A 46 -27.84 -80.95 -12.19
CA LEU A 46 -27.98 -79.50 -12.25
C LEU A 46 -28.68 -79.08 -13.54
N CYS A 47 -29.69 -78.22 -13.43
CA CYS A 47 -30.53 -77.76 -14.53
C CYS A 47 -30.47 -76.23 -14.61
N GLU A 48 -30.09 -75.68 -15.77
CA GLU A 48 -30.14 -74.24 -16.02
C GLU A 48 -31.56 -73.79 -16.40
N SER A 49 -32.09 -72.81 -15.65
CA SER A 49 -33.49 -72.39 -15.82
C SER A 49 -33.75 -71.87 -17.25
N PRO A 50 -34.73 -72.42 -17.98
CA PRO A 50 -35.16 -71.86 -19.25
C PRO A 50 -35.82 -70.49 -19.04
N ASN A 51 -35.81 -69.63 -20.07
CA ASN A 51 -36.37 -68.28 -20.06
C ASN A 51 -37.92 -68.31 -19.97
N LEU A 52 -38.44 -68.61 -18.78
CA LEU A 52 -39.86 -68.69 -18.47
C LEU A 52 -40.14 -67.87 -17.22
N THR A 53 -41.31 -67.27 -17.13
CA THR A 53 -41.79 -66.58 -15.92
C THR A 53 -43.09 -67.22 -15.43
N GLY A 54 -43.34 -67.17 -14.13
CA GLY A 54 -44.48 -67.83 -13.47
C GLY A 54 -44.11 -69.13 -12.74
N GLN A 55 -45.12 -69.84 -12.24
CA GLN A 55 -44.96 -71.06 -11.43
C GLN A 55 -45.09 -72.32 -12.30
N HIS A 56 -44.03 -73.12 -12.36
CA HIS A 56 -43.90 -74.26 -13.28
C HIS A 56 -43.51 -75.54 -12.54
N LYS A 57 -44.11 -76.68 -12.92
CA LYS A 57 -43.85 -77.98 -12.30
C LYS A 57 -42.55 -78.59 -12.80
N VAL A 58 -41.65 -79.01 -11.91
CA VAL A 58 -40.41 -79.70 -12.32
C VAL A 58 -40.66 -81.20 -12.38
N THR A 59 -40.29 -81.83 -13.49
CA THR A 59 -40.51 -83.26 -13.74
C THR A 59 -39.24 -83.91 -14.27
N VAL A 60 -38.76 -84.96 -13.61
CA VAL A 60 -37.54 -85.70 -13.94
C VAL A 60 -37.92 -87.08 -14.47
N ARG A 61 -37.42 -87.43 -15.66
CA ARG A 61 -37.60 -88.73 -16.29
C ARG A 61 -36.26 -89.44 -16.40
N ALA A 62 -36.20 -90.69 -15.92
CA ALA A 62 -34.98 -91.51 -15.95
C ALA A 62 -35.33 -92.99 -16.15
N GLY A 63 -34.79 -93.62 -17.19
CA GLY A 63 -34.92 -95.08 -17.41
C GLY A 63 -36.35 -95.63 -17.46
N GLY A 64 -37.32 -94.82 -17.90
CA GLY A 64 -38.74 -95.21 -17.95
C GLY A 64 -39.58 -94.80 -16.73
N PHE A 65 -38.96 -94.25 -15.68
CA PHE A 65 -39.67 -93.72 -14.49
C PHE A 65 -39.77 -92.19 -14.55
N GLU A 66 -40.91 -91.64 -14.11
CA GLU A 66 -41.18 -90.20 -14.04
C GLU A 66 -41.47 -89.78 -12.59
N PHE A 67 -40.73 -88.78 -12.10
CA PHE A 67 -40.83 -88.27 -10.74
C PHE A 67 -40.87 -86.74 -10.75
N SER A 68 -41.73 -86.13 -9.92
CA SER A 68 -41.84 -84.67 -9.83
C SER A 68 -41.42 -84.19 -8.43
N PRO A 69 -40.28 -83.48 -8.30
CA PRO A 69 -39.78 -83.03 -7.01
C PRO A 69 -40.56 -81.84 -6.41
N GLY A 70 -41.20 -81.00 -7.25
CA GLY A 70 -41.89 -79.79 -6.79
C GLY A 70 -42.19 -78.76 -7.88
N MET A 71 -42.69 -77.59 -7.50
CA MET A 71 -43.03 -76.45 -8.38
C MET A 71 -42.03 -75.30 -8.17
N LEU A 72 -41.59 -74.64 -9.24
CA LEU A 72 -40.58 -73.57 -9.26
C LEU A 72 -41.20 -72.27 -9.77
N GLN A 73 -40.97 -71.12 -9.10
CA GLN A 73 -41.55 -69.83 -9.49
C GLN A 73 -40.46 -68.84 -9.95
N VAL A 74 -40.57 -68.34 -11.18
CA VAL A 74 -39.54 -67.51 -11.84
C VAL A 74 -40.10 -66.12 -12.16
N TYR A 75 -39.37 -65.05 -11.82
CA TYR A 75 -39.76 -63.64 -12.03
C TYR A 75 -38.85 -62.96 -13.07
N SER A 76 -39.35 -61.98 -13.84
CA SER A 76 -38.58 -61.24 -14.87
C SER A 76 -37.93 -59.96 -14.34
N ASP A 77 -36.71 -59.68 -14.78
CA ASP A 77 -36.00 -58.41 -14.51
C ASP A 77 -36.46 -57.30 -15.46
N SER A 78 -37.29 -56.36 -14.98
CA SER A 78 -37.65 -55.13 -15.71
C SER A 78 -36.84 -53.95 -15.19
N LEU A 79 -35.91 -53.42 -16.01
CA LEU A 79 -34.85 -52.51 -15.54
C LEU A 79 -35.25 -51.05 -15.27
N LEU A 80 -36.44 -50.55 -15.65
CA LEU A 80 -36.96 -49.26 -15.17
C LEU A 80 -38.50 -49.18 -15.32
N THR A 81 -39.19 -48.96 -14.21
CA THR A 81 -40.64 -48.75 -14.18
C THR A 81 -41.00 -47.33 -14.65
N LEU A 82 -42.10 -47.15 -15.39
CA LEU A 82 -42.61 -45.86 -15.89
C LEU A 82 -42.63 -44.71 -14.86
N PRO A 83 -42.94 -44.93 -13.55
CA PRO A 83 -42.86 -43.91 -12.51
C PRO A 83 -41.44 -43.35 -12.28
N ALA A 84 -40.39 -44.14 -12.48
CA ALA A 84 -39.01 -43.72 -12.28
C ALA A 84 -38.56 -42.72 -13.38
N ILE A 85 -39.03 -42.91 -14.62
CA ILE A 85 -38.78 -41.98 -15.74
C ILE A 85 -39.48 -40.64 -15.48
N VAL A 86 -40.73 -40.68 -15.01
CA VAL A 86 -41.49 -39.47 -14.63
C VAL A 86 -40.83 -38.76 -13.44
N GLY A 87 -40.29 -39.51 -12.46
CA GLY A 87 -39.56 -38.97 -11.33
C GLY A 87 -38.27 -38.25 -11.72
N ILE A 88 -37.46 -38.83 -12.62
CA ILE A 88 -36.23 -38.21 -13.12
C ILE A 88 -36.55 -36.98 -13.98
N GLY A 89 -37.57 -37.05 -14.83
CA GLY A 89 -38.03 -35.91 -15.63
C GLY A 89 -38.57 -34.76 -14.78
N GLY A 90 -39.37 -35.06 -13.76
CA GLY A 90 -39.91 -34.07 -12.82
C GLY A 90 -38.82 -33.42 -11.96
N GLY A 91 -37.89 -34.24 -11.43
CA GLY A 91 -36.75 -33.75 -10.64
C GLY A 91 -35.79 -32.89 -11.46
N GLY A 92 -35.46 -33.31 -12.69
CA GLY A 92 -34.64 -32.53 -13.62
C GLY A 92 -35.29 -31.21 -14.03
N GLY A 93 -36.59 -31.23 -14.30
CA GLY A 93 -37.36 -30.02 -14.62
C GLY A 93 -37.40 -29.01 -13.47
N LEU A 94 -37.60 -29.47 -12.24
CA LEU A 94 -37.58 -28.62 -11.04
C LEU A 94 -36.21 -27.99 -10.82
N LEU A 95 -35.13 -28.76 -10.98
CA LEU A 95 -33.76 -28.26 -10.84
C LEU A 95 -33.44 -27.18 -11.89
N LEU A 96 -33.83 -27.40 -13.15
CA LEU A 96 -33.72 -26.40 -14.22
C LEU A 96 -34.49 -25.12 -13.90
N LEU A 97 -35.72 -25.24 -13.37
CA LEU A 97 -36.55 -24.10 -12.98
C LEU A 97 -35.88 -23.29 -11.86
N VAL A 98 -35.31 -23.95 -10.86
CA VAL A 98 -34.55 -23.30 -9.78
C VAL A 98 -33.33 -22.55 -10.34
N ILE A 99 -32.56 -23.16 -11.23
CA ILE A 99 -31.40 -22.50 -11.89
C ILE A 99 -31.85 -21.25 -12.65
N VAL A 100 -32.95 -21.34 -13.41
CA VAL A 100 -33.51 -20.19 -14.15
C VAL A 100 -33.94 -19.07 -13.19
N VAL A 101 -34.62 -19.39 -12.09
CA VAL A 101 -35.01 -18.39 -11.07
C VAL A 101 -33.78 -17.73 -10.45
N VAL A 102 -32.73 -18.49 -10.13
CA VAL A 102 -31.47 -17.94 -9.60
C VAL A 102 -30.78 -17.04 -10.62
N LEU A 103 -30.74 -17.42 -11.90
CA LEU A 103 -30.18 -16.58 -12.97
C LEU A 103 -30.99 -15.30 -13.19
N ILE A 104 -32.32 -15.36 -13.10
CA ILE A 104 -33.20 -14.19 -13.18
C ILE A 104 -32.96 -13.28 -11.97
N ALA A 105 -32.89 -13.83 -10.75
CA ALA A 105 -32.60 -13.07 -9.54
C ALA A 105 -31.20 -12.42 -9.59
N TYR A 106 -30.20 -13.15 -10.06
CA TYR A 106 -28.84 -12.63 -10.27
C TYR A 106 -28.83 -11.51 -11.31
N LYS A 107 -29.47 -11.69 -12.48
CA LYS A 107 -29.57 -10.64 -13.50
C LYS A 107 -30.36 -9.43 -13.00
N ARG A 108 -31.42 -9.63 -12.21
CA ARG A 108 -32.21 -8.54 -11.61
C ARG A 108 -31.37 -7.76 -10.61
N LYS A 109 -30.67 -8.46 -9.70
CA LYS A 109 -29.74 -7.86 -8.73
C LYS A 109 -28.58 -7.12 -9.42
N SER A 110 -28.01 -7.69 -10.48
CA SER A 110 -26.98 -7.04 -11.29
C SER A 110 -27.51 -5.79 -11.97
N ARG A 111 -28.69 -5.85 -12.62
CA ARG A 111 -29.31 -4.69 -13.26
C ARG A 111 -29.66 -3.59 -12.26
N ASP A 112 -30.12 -3.94 -11.07
CA ASP A 112 -30.44 -2.98 -10.02
C ASP A 112 -29.17 -2.34 -9.44
N ALA A 113 -28.07 -3.11 -9.31
CA ALA A 113 -26.75 -2.58 -8.98
C ALA A 113 -26.23 -1.62 -10.06
N ASP A 114 -26.30 -2.00 -11.34
CA ASP A 114 -25.88 -1.16 -12.47
C ASP A 114 -26.72 0.12 -12.57
N ARG A 115 -28.04 0.04 -12.35
CA ARG A 115 -28.92 1.21 -12.27
C ARG A 115 -28.54 2.14 -11.13
N THR A 116 -28.21 1.59 -9.96
CA THR A 116 -27.79 2.37 -8.80
C THR A 116 -26.46 3.07 -9.09
N LEU A 117 -25.49 2.36 -9.69
CA LEU A 117 -24.20 2.90 -10.11
C LEU A 117 -24.38 4.02 -11.16
N LYS A 118 -25.21 3.81 -12.18
CA LYS A 118 -25.55 4.85 -13.17
C LYS A 118 -26.22 6.07 -12.55
N ARG A 119 -27.10 5.87 -11.56
CA ARG A 119 -27.72 6.98 -10.83
C ARG A 119 -26.69 7.77 -10.03
N LEU A 120 -25.75 7.11 -9.35
CA LEU A 120 -24.67 7.76 -8.62
C LEU A 120 -23.75 8.55 -9.56
N GLN A 121 -23.39 7.97 -10.71
CA GLN A 121 -22.62 8.65 -11.75
C GLN A 121 -23.35 9.89 -12.27
N LEU A 122 -24.64 9.78 -12.65
CA LEU A 122 -25.42 10.93 -13.11
C LEU A 122 -25.61 12.02 -12.04
N GLN A 123 -25.73 11.63 -10.77
CA GLN A 123 -25.75 12.59 -9.67
C GLN A 123 -24.42 13.33 -9.58
N MET A 124 -23.30 12.61 -9.68
CA MET A 124 -21.97 13.22 -9.70
C MET A 124 -21.77 14.11 -10.92
N ASP A 125 -22.25 13.72 -12.11
CA ASP A 125 -22.19 14.51 -13.34
C ASP A 125 -22.94 15.84 -13.20
N ASN A 126 -24.12 15.80 -12.59
CA ASN A 126 -24.94 16.99 -12.36
C ASN A 126 -24.23 17.95 -11.38
N LEU A 127 -23.62 17.41 -10.32
CA LEU A 127 -22.84 18.20 -9.38
C LEU A 127 -21.56 18.77 -10.00
N GLU A 128 -20.84 17.96 -10.77
CA GLU A 128 -19.64 18.37 -11.49
C GLU A 128 -19.96 19.47 -12.49
N SER A 129 -21.06 19.36 -13.24
CA SER A 129 -21.52 20.40 -14.18
C SER A 129 -21.84 21.72 -13.47
N ARG A 130 -22.45 21.67 -12.26
CA ARG A 130 -22.73 22.88 -11.46
C ARG A 130 -21.47 23.60 -11.01
N VAL A 131 -20.41 22.87 -10.65
CA VAL A 131 -19.14 23.46 -10.21
C VAL A 131 -18.16 23.69 -11.36
N ALA A 132 -18.38 23.14 -12.55
CA ALA A 132 -17.39 23.15 -13.64
C ALA A 132 -16.95 24.57 -14.05
N LEU A 133 -17.87 25.54 -14.06
CA LEU A 133 -17.51 26.93 -14.36
C LEU A 133 -16.68 27.54 -13.22
N GLU A 134 -17.10 27.35 -11.98
CA GLU A 134 -16.36 27.78 -10.77
C GLU A 134 -14.97 27.13 -10.72
N CYS A 135 -14.84 25.84 -11.06
CA CYS A 135 -13.56 25.15 -11.16
C CYS A 135 -12.65 25.78 -12.21
N LYS A 136 -13.19 26.14 -13.38
CA LYS A 136 -12.41 26.74 -14.47
C LYS A 136 -11.91 28.13 -14.09
N GLU A 137 -12.76 28.94 -13.46
CA GLU A 137 -12.38 30.27 -12.96
C GLU A 137 -11.35 30.15 -11.83
N ALA A 138 -11.60 29.28 -10.84
CA ALA A 138 -10.67 29.02 -9.74
C ALA A 138 -9.34 28.42 -10.23
N PHE A 139 -9.37 27.58 -11.27
CA PHE A 139 -8.16 27.06 -11.92
C PHE A 139 -7.39 28.16 -12.63
N ALA A 140 -8.05 29.04 -13.38
CA ALA A 140 -7.38 30.16 -14.04
C ALA A 140 -6.75 31.12 -13.01
N GLU A 141 -7.43 31.39 -11.90
CA GLU A 141 -6.88 32.16 -10.79
C GLU A 141 -5.69 31.46 -10.15
N LEU A 142 -5.81 30.17 -9.80
CA LEU A 142 -4.70 29.39 -9.22
C LEU A 142 -3.53 29.28 -10.19
N GLN A 143 -3.77 29.13 -11.50
CA GLN A 143 -2.72 29.08 -12.50
C GLN A 143 -1.99 30.42 -12.59
N THR A 144 -2.69 31.54 -12.40
CA THR A 144 -2.08 32.87 -12.30
C THR A 144 -1.23 32.98 -11.04
N ASP A 145 -1.77 32.61 -9.86
CA ASP A 145 -1.05 32.61 -8.58
C ASP A 145 0.22 31.72 -8.63
N ILE A 146 0.11 30.55 -9.27
CA ILE A 146 1.20 29.61 -9.47
C ILE A 146 2.21 30.11 -10.51
N HIS A 147 1.75 30.77 -11.58
CA HIS A 147 2.64 31.37 -12.57
C HIS A 147 3.44 32.54 -11.99
N GLU A 148 2.81 33.38 -11.15
CA GLU A 148 3.52 34.40 -10.36
C GLU A 148 4.59 33.76 -9.47
N LEU A 149 4.25 32.70 -8.74
CA LEU A 149 5.23 31.93 -7.95
C LEU A 149 6.35 31.36 -8.83
N THR A 150 6.03 30.89 -10.03
CA THR A 150 7.01 30.27 -10.96
C THR A 150 7.95 31.31 -11.56
N ASN A 151 7.45 32.49 -11.93
CA ASN A 151 8.26 33.60 -12.41
C ASN A 151 9.27 34.06 -11.34
N ASP A 152 8.89 33.99 -10.07
CA ASP A 152 9.81 34.24 -8.94
C ASP A 152 10.82 33.09 -8.74
N LEU A 153 10.44 31.85 -9.08
CA LEU A 153 11.33 30.69 -9.06
C LEU A 153 12.37 30.71 -10.20
N ASP A 154 12.16 31.46 -11.29
CA ASP A 154 13.18 31.60 -12.34
C ASP A 154 14.48 32.24 -11.82
N GLY A 155 14.43 32.94 -10.68
CA GLY A 155 15.62 33.45 -9.97
C GLY A 155 16.17 32.50 -8.89
N ALA A 156 15.30 31.86 -8.10
CA ALA A 156 15.70 31.07 -6.92
C ALA A 156 15.84 29.56 -7.19
N GLY A 157 15.18 29.04 -8.22
CA GLY A 157 15.06 27.62 -8.55
C GLY A 157 14.12 26.86 -7.61
N ILE A 158 13.71 25.66 -8.04
CA ILE A 158 12.99 24.71 -7.17
C ILE A 158 13.94 24.28 -6.04
N PRO A 159 13.51 24.29 -4.76
CA PRO A 159 14.36 23.99 -3.61
C PRO A 159 14.59 22.48 -3.45
N PHE A 160 15.21 21.85 -4.44
CA PHE A 160 15.62 20.45 -4.36
C PHE A 160 16.62 20.25 -3.22
N LEU A 161 16.38 19.24 -2.39
CA LEU A 161 17.37 18.75 -1.45
C LEU A 161 18.54 18.15 -2.21
N ASP A 162 19.74 18.24 -1.65
CA ASP A 162 20.89 17.54 -2.20
C ASP A 162 20.68 16.01 -2.13
N TYR A 163 21.46 15.27 -2.94
CA TYR A 163 21.34 13.82 -3.07
C TYR A 163 21.43 13.09 -1.73
N ARG A 164 22.37 13.49 -0.86
CA ARG A 164 22.60 12.86 0.43
C ARG A 164 21.40 13.09 1.35
N THR A 165 20.91 14.32 1.45
CA THR A 165 19.75 14.64 2.28
C THR A 165 18.48 13.93 1.77
N TYR A 166 18.23 13.93 0.46
CA TYR A 166 17.13 13.18 -0.15
C TYR A 166 17.20 11.69 0.17
N ALA A 167 18.36 11.06 -0.09
CA ALA A 167 18.54 9.63 0.13
C ALA A 167 18.31 9.27 1.60
N MET A 168 18.83 10.07 2.53
CA MET A 168 18.65 9.82 3.97
C MET A 168 17.20 9.93 4.42
N ARG A 169 16.47 10.94 3.94
CA ARG A 169 15.04 11.09 4.26
C ARG A 169 14.20 9.89 3.78
N VAL A 170 14.60 9.24 2.68
CA VAL A 170 13.91 8.06 2.14
C VAL A 170 14.36 6.75 2.80
N LEU A 171 15.66 6.58 3.03
CA LEU A 171 16.24 5.36 3.61
C LEU A 171 15.92 5.24 5.11
N PHE A 172 15.95 6.37 5.83
CA PHE A 172 15.78 6.47 7.28
C PHE A 172 14.73 7.53 7.66
N PRO A 173 13.46 7.32 7.28
CA PRO A 173 12.41 8.32 7.46
C PRO A 173 12.20 8.65 8.95
N GLY A 174 12.16 9.95 9.27
CA GLY A 174 11.93 10.45 10.63
C GLY A 174 13.18 10.54 11.51
N ILE A 175 14.38 10.29 10.97
CA ILE A 175 15.65 10.43 11.70
C ILE A 175 16.44 11.58 11.09
N GLU A 176 16.48 12.73 11.79
CA GLU A 176 17.18 13.93 11.31
C GLU A 176 18.72 13.81 11.47
N ASP A 177 19.20 13.26 12.59
CA ASP A 177 20.62 13.13 12.93
C ASP A 177 21.10 11.66 12.88
N HIS A 178 20.98 11.01 11.73
CA HIS A 178 21.37 9.61 11.60
C HIS A 178 22.90 9.41 11.79
N PRO A 179 23.37 8.40 12.56
CA PRO A 179 24.80 8.16 12.79
C PRO A 179 25.65 8.02 11.51
N VAL A 180 25.04 7.49 10.44
CA VAL A 180 25.67 7.35 9.11
C VAL A 180 26.08 8.69 8.47
N LEU A 181 25.58 9.81 9.00
CA LEU A 181 25.96 11.15 8.55
C LEU A 181 27.10 11.77 9.36
N LYS A 182 27.46 11.19 10.50
CA LYS A 182 28.50 11.72 11.38
C LYS A 182 29.83 11.02 11.09
N GLU A 183 30.91 11.78 11.15
CA GLU A 183 32.24 11.18 11.25
C GLU A 183 32.33 10.42 12.56
N MET A 184 32.80 9.18 12.49
CA MET A 184 32.91 8.30 13.63
C MET A 184 34.38 8.28 14.05
N GLU A 185 34.71 8.94 15.16
CA GLU A 185 36.02 8.80 15.79
C GLU A 185 36.07 7.44 16.48
N VAL A 186 36.72 6.47 15.84
CA VAL A 186 36.88 5.11 16.37
C VAL A 186 38.33 4.84 16.74
N GLN A 187 38.52 4.03 17.78
CA GLN A 187 39.83 3.49 18.11
C GLN A 187 40.37 2.66 16.94
N ALA A 188 41.69 2.66 16.73
CA ALA A 188 42.33 1.98 15.59
C ALA A 188 41.94 0.48 15.46
N ASN A 189 41.69 -0.21 16.58
CA ASN A 189 41.24 -1.60 16.58
C ASN A 189 39.80 -1.77 16.05
N VAL A 190 38.89 -0.85 16.39
CA VAL A 190 37.51 -0.82 15.89
C VAL A 190 37.51 -0.54 14.39
N GLU A 191 38.27 0.46 13.94
CA GLU A 191 38.41 0.80 12.52
C GLU A 191 38.96 -0.37 11.69
N LYS A 192 40.00 -1.04 12.22
CA LYS A 192 40.57 -2.24 11.60
C LYS A 192 39.54 -3.37 11.52
N SER A 193 38.79 -3.61 12.59
CA SER A 193 37.74 -4.63 12.62
C SER A 193 36.64 -4.35 11.60
N LEU A 194 36.15 -3.11 11.55
CA LEU A 194 35.12 -2.69 10.60
C LEU A 194 35.60 -2.74 9.16
N THR A 195 36.88 -2.45 8.90
CA THR A 195 37.47 -2.62 7.57
C THR A 195 37.46 -4.08 7.12
N LEU A 196 37.87 -5.01 8.01
CA LEU A 196 37.76 -6.45 7.75
C LEU A 196 36.30 -6.89 7.56
N PHE A 197 35.37 -6.31 8.31
CA PHE A 197 33.95 -6.56 8.15
C PHE A 197 33.40 -6.05 6.80
N GLY A 198 33.82 -4.86 6.37
CA GLY A 198 33.50 -4.33 5.04
C GLY A 198 33.97 -5.25 3.91
N GLN A 199 35.16 -5.83 4.05
CA GLN A 199 35.67 -6.84 3.11
C GLN A 199 34.86 -8.15 3.11
N LEU A 200 34.17 -8.49 4.21
CA LEU A 200 33.24 -9.60 4.25
C LEU A 200 31.92 -9.25 3.55
N LEU A 201 31.39 -8.05 3.72
CA LEU A 201 30.16 -7.62 3.04
C LEU A 201 30.30 -7.58 1.52
N THR A 202 31.51 -7.39 0.99
CA THR A 202 31.80 -7.49 -0.45
C THR A 202 31.98 -8.94 -0.94
N LYS A 203 31.80 -9.95 -0.08
CA LYS A 203 31.71 -11.37 -0.49
C LYS A 203 30.24 -11.76 -0.66
N LYS A 204 29.84 -12.01 -1.91
CA LYS A 204 28.45 -12.35 -2.29
C LYS A 204 27.82 -13.41 -1.38
N HIS A 205 28.54 -14.51 -1.14
CA HIS A 205 28.03 -15.62 -0.32
C HIS A 205 27.93 -15.28 1.16
N PHE A 206 28.82 -14.43 1.69
CA PHE A 206 28.68 -13.92 3.06
C PHE A 206 27.40 -13.11 3.19
N LEU A 207 27.22 -12.12 2.31
CA LEU A 207 26.09 -11.19 2.39
C LEU A 207 24.73 -11.89 2.20
N LEU A 208 24.63 -12.81 1.23
CA LEU A 208 23.43 -13.62 1.04
C LEU A 208 23.13 -14.47 2.28
N THR A 209 24.12 -15.17 2.83
CA THR A 209 23.95 -16.01 4.02
C THR A 209 23.56 -15.17 5.22
N PHE A 210 24.21 -14.01 5.40
CA PHE A 210 23.92 -13.06 6.48
C PHE A 210 22.46 -12.60 6.45
N ILE A 211 21.99 -12.07 5.31
CA ILE A 211 20.61 -11.59 5.15
C ILE A 211 19.60 -12.72 5.39
N ARG A 212 19.78 -13.87 4.75
CA ARG A 212 18.89 -15.03 4.90
C ARG A 212 18.82 -15.51 6.35
N THR A 213 19.95 -15.49 7.06
CA THR A 213 20.02 -15.90 8.47
C THR A 213 19.26 -14.93 9.37
N LEU A 214 19.41 -13.62 9.15
CA LEU A 214 18.66 -12.61 9.91
C LEU A 214 17.14 -12.76 9.69
N GLU A 215 16.70 -12.89 8.43
CA GLU A 215 15.28 -13.01 8.10
C GLU A 215 14.61 -14.27 8.67
N ALA A 216 15.39 -15.33 8.88
CA ALA A 216 14.90 -16.56 9.50
C ALA A 216 14.62 -16.41 11.01
N GLN A 217 15.13 -15.35 11.67
CA GLN A 217 14.95 -15.17 13.09
C GLN A 217 13.58 -14.57 13.43
N ARG A 218 12.88 -15.19 14.38
CA ARG A 218 11.56 -14.70 14.85
C ARG A 218 11.65 -13.34 15.53
N SER A 219 12.78 -13.03 16.16
CA SER A 219 13.04 -11.74 16.81
C SER A 219 13.44 -10.63 15.84
N PHE A 220 13.65 -10.93 14.56
CA PHE A 220 14.00 -9.95 13.55
C PHE A 220 12.71 -9.29 13.03
N SER A 221 12.47 -8.05 13.43
CA SER A 221 11.22 -7.33 13.18
C SER A 221 11.14 -6.73 11.76
N MET A 222 9.97 -6.23 11.36
CA MET A 222 9.80 -5.50 10.10
C MET A 222 10.64 -4.21 10.07
N ARG A 223 10.79 -3.55 11.22
CA ARG A 223 11.67 -2.39 11.39
C ARG A 223 13.13 -2.77 11.18
N ASP A 224 13.57 -3.90 11.73
CA ASP A 224 14.94 -4.39 11.55
C ASP A 224 15.26 -4.72 10.09
N ARG A 225 14.33 -5.38 9.37
CA ARG A 225 14.45 -5.62 7.92
C ARG A 225 14.68 -4.33 7.15
N GLY A 226 13.85 -3.33 7.45
CA GLY A 226 13.93 -2.00 6.86
C GLY A 226 15.27 -1.32 7.11
N ASN A 227 15.72 -1.36 8.37
CA ASN A 227 16.97 -0.74 8.81
C ASN A 227 18.20 -1.41 8.19
N VAL A 228 18.29 -2.75 8.27
CA VAL A 228 19.41 -3.53 7.70
C VAL A 228 19.51 -3.32 6.19
N ALA A 229 18.39 -3.33 5.47
CA ALA A 229 18.38 -3.05 4.04
C ALA A 229 18.92 -1.66 3.71
N SER A 230 18.52 -0.62 4.46
CA SER A 230 19.04 0.74 4.29
C SER A 230 20.52 0.85 4.62
N LEU A 231 20.96 0.27 5.74
CA LEU A 231 22.37 0.27 6.12
C LEU A 231 23.27 -0.45 5.10
N ILE A 232 22.85 -1.63 4.61
CA ILE A 232 23.59 -2.39 3.59
C ILE A 232 23.69 -1.59 2.29
N MET A 233 22.58 -1.01 1.83
CA MET A 233 22.56 -0.22 0.60
C MET A 233 23.43 1.05 0.74
N THR A 234 23.44 1.68 1.91
CA THR A 234 24.36 2.80 2.17
C THR A 234 25.82 2.37 2.21
N ALA A 235 26.14 1.26 2.89
CA ALA A 235 27.51 0.73 2.95
C ALA A 235 28.05 0.30 1.57
N LEU A 236 27.16 -0.14 0.68
CA LEU A 236 27.49 -0.57 -0.68
C LEU A 236 27.21 0.50 -1.76
N GLN A 237 26.95 1.76 -1.38
CA GLN A 237 26.70 2.83 -2.35
C GLN A 237 27.88 3.05 -3.31
N GLY A 238 29.11 2.82 -2.84
CA GLY A 238 30.32 2.88 -3.66
C GLY A 238 30.53 1.66 -4.57
N GLU A 239 29.67 0.65 -4.48
CA GLU A 239 29.80 -0.66 -5.15
C GLU A 239 28.44 -1.10 -5.74
N MET A 240 27.73 -0.17 -6.43
CA MET A 240 26.36 -0.40 -6.88
C MET A 240 26.21 -1.55 -7.89
N GLU A 241 27.25 -1.87 -8.66
CA GLU A 241 27.27 -3.05 -9.53
C GLU A 241 27.13 -4.34 -8.69
N TYR A 242 27.99 -4.49 -7.68
CA TYR A 242 27.93 -5.62 -6.75
C TYR A 242 26.61 -5.66 -5.98
N ALA A 243 26.15 -4.51 -5.47
CA ALA A 243 24.87 -4.42 -4.75
C ALA A 243 23.69 -4.85 -5.63
N THR A 244 23.68 -4.46 -6.90
CA THR A 244 22.65 -4.85 -7.88
C THR A 244 22.67 -6.36 -8.13
N GLY A 245 23.86 -6.95 -8.27
CA GLY A 245 24.00 -8.41 -8.44
C GLY A 245 23.50 -9.21 -7.22
N VAL A 246 23.73 -8.71 -6.00
CA VAL A 246 23.19 -9.30 -4.77
C VAL A 246 21.66 -9.13 -4.70
N LEU A 247 21.16 -7.93 -5.01
CA LEU A 247 19.73 -7.64 -5.03
C LEU A 247 18.96 -8.55 -6.00
N LYS A 248 19.44 -8.70 -7.25
CA LYS A 248 18.82 -9.61 -8.22
C LYS A 248 18.74 -11.04 -7.69
N GLN A 249 19.82 -11.54 -7.09
CA GLN A 249 19.81 -12.89 -6.50
C GLN A 249 18.78 -13.00 -5.36
N LEU A 250 18.74 -12.05 -4.43
CA LEU A 250 17.78 -12.06 -3.32
C LEU A 250 16.32 -11.98 -3.82
N LEU A 251 16.06 -11.21 -4.87
CA LEU A 251 14.75 -11.13 -5.49
C LEU A 251 14.37 -12.44 -6.19
N SER A 252 15.30 -13.08 -6.90
CA SER A 252 15.07 -14.41 -7.49
C SER A 252 14.75 -15.44 -6.42
N ASP A 253 15.52 -15.49 -5.33
CA ASP A 253 15.25 -16.40 -4.21
C ASP A 253 13.86 -16.14 -3.59
N LEU A 254 13.48 -14.86 -3.48
CA LEU A 254 12.17 -14.45 -2.94
C LEU A 254 11.03 -14.89 -3.86
N ILE A 255 11.20 -14.73 -5.18
CA ILE A 255 10.23 -15.17 -6.19
C ILE A 255 10.06 -16.68 -6.13
N GLU A 256 11.16 -17.43 -6.20
CA GLU A 256 11.16 -18.90 -6.15
C GLU A 256 10.46 -19.39 -4.88
N LYS A 257 10.88 -18.91 -3.70
CA LYS A 257 10.26 -19.27 -2.42
C LYS A 257 8.77 -18.95 -2.36
N ASN A 258 8.34 -17.82 -2.92
CA ASN A 258 6.94 -17.42 -2.93
C ASN A 258 6.08 -18.37 -3.78
N LEU A 259 6.61 -18.74 -4.96
CA LEU A 259 5.95 -19.67 -5.89
C LEU A 259 5.92 -21.10 -5.33
N GLU A 260 7.02 -21.57 -4.73
CA GLU A 260 7.09 -22.88 -4.05
C GLU A 260 6.10 -22.98 -2.88
N SER A 261 5.92 -21.88 -2.15
CA SER A 261 4.94 -21.79 -1.05
C SER A 261 3.48 -21.82 -1.54
N LYS A 262 3.25 -21.95 -2.86
CA LYS A 262 1.93 -21.94 -3.52
C LYS A 262 1.13 -20.66 -3.24
N ASN A 263 1.82 -19.56 -2.95
CA ASN A 263 1.18 -18.26 -2.84
C ASN A 263 0.72 -17.81 -4.22
N HIS A 264 -0.37 -17.02 -4.25
CA HIS A 264 -0.87 -16.50 -5.51
C HIS A 264 0.17 -15.52 -6.11
N PRO A 265 0.63 -15.69 -7.36
CA PRO A 265 1.74 -14.90 -7.93
C PRO A 265 1.53 -13.38 -7.89
N LYS A 266 0.29 -12.90 -8.05
CA LYS A 266 -0.07 -11.47 -7.91
C LYS A 266 0.16 -10.87 -6.50
N LEU A 267 0.44 -11.69 -5.48
CA LEU A 267 0.75 -11.22 -4.12
C LEU A 267 2.23 -10.93 -3.89
N LEU A 268 3.10 -11.36 -4.80
CA LEU A 268 4.53 -11.08 -4.73
C LEU A 268 4.81 -9.57 -4.75
N LEU A 269 5.75 -9.11 -3.93
CA LEU A 269 6.14 -7.71 -3.77
C LEU A 269 4.99 -6.79 -3.29
N ARG A 270 3.83 -7.31 -2.86
CA ARG A 270 2.69 -6.47 -2.47
C ARG A 270 2.90 -5.76 -1.13
N ARG A 271 3.69 -6.35 -0.22
CA ARG A 271 3.98 -5.83 1.12
C ARG A 271 5.48 -5.95 1.37
N THR A 272 6.11 -4.95 1.98
CA THR A 272 7.54 -4.97 2.30
C THR A 272 7.84 -5.93 3.45
N GLU A 273 7.91 -7.23 3.16
CA GLU A 273 8.08 -8.29 4.17
C GLU A 273 9.51 -8.86 4.19
N SER A 274 10.36 -8.45 3.24
CA SER A 274 11.76 -8.84 3.15
C SER A 274 12.75 -7.67 3.06
N VAL A 275 14.00 -7.95 3.43
CA VAL A 275 15.17 -7.09 3.24
C VAL A 275 15.35 -6.79 1.75
N ALA A 276 15.19 -7.79 0.88
CA ALA A 276 15.33 -7.65 -0.57
C ALA A 276 14.39 -6.58 -1.16
N GLU A 277 13.13 -6.55 -0.71
CA GLU A 277 12.14 -5.58 -1.16
C GLU A 277 12.45 -4.15 -0.71
N LYS A 278 12.98 -3.99 0.51
CA LYS A 278 13.45 -2.67 0.96
C LYS A 278 14.72 -2.26 0.23
N MET A 279 15.67 -3.18 0.00
CA MET A 279 16.86 -2.92 -0.82
C MET A 279 16.48 -2.48 -2.23
N LEU A 280 15.47 -3.11 -2.85
CA LEU A 280 14.93 -2.70 -4.15
C LEU A 280 14.40 -1.27 -4.12
N THR A 281 13.65 -0.90 -3.08
CA THR A 281 13.15 0.47 -2.91
C THR A 281 14.31 1.46 -2.81
N ASN A 282 15.32 1.16 -2.00
CA ASN A 282 16.51 2.00 -1.83
C ASN A 282 17.35 2.09 -3.13
N TRP A 283 17.43 1.01 -3.90
CA TRP A 283 18.10 0.97 -5.19
C TRP A 283 17.44 1.93 -6.19
N PHE A 284 16.11 1.92 -6.29
CA PHE A 284 15.38 2.92 -7.08
C PHE A 284 15.56 4.33 -6.54
N THR A 285 15.57 4.51 -5.21
CA THR A 285 15.84 5.82 -4.60
C THR A 285 17.13 6.43 -5.12
N PHE A 286 18.22 5.65 -5.15
CA PHE A 286 19.51 6.12 -5.65
C PHE A 286 19.48 6.43 -7.15
N LEU A 287 18.96 5.51 -7.97
CA LEU A 287 19.09 5.59 -9.42
C LEU A 287 18.04 6.50 -10.11
N LEU A 288 16.95 6.82 -9.42
CA LEU A 288 15.89 7.70 -9.95
C LEU A 288 16.02 9.16 -9.50
N TYR A 289 17.02 9.50 -8.68
CA TYR A 289 17.22 10.88 -8.22
C TYR A 289 17.42 11.87 -9.38
N LYS A 290 18.20 11.48 -10.40
CA LYS A 290 18.38 12.31 -11.61
C LYS A 290 17.06 12.55 -12.34
N PHE A 291 16.23 11.51 -12.48
CA PHE A 291 14.93 11.60 -13.12
C PHE A 291 13.94 12.46 -12.30
N LEU A 292 14.00 12.40 -10.97
CA LEU A 292 13.28 13.34 -10.11
C LEU A 292 13.74 14.77 -10.37
N LYS A 293 15.04 15.03 -10.43
CA LYS A 293 15.56 16.39 -10.62
C LYS A 293 15.24 16.98 -12.01
N GLU A 294 15.29 16.16 -13.05
CA GLU A 294 15.23 16.62 -14.45
C GLU A 294 13.83 16.50 -15.08
N CYS A 295 12.94 15.66 -14.54
CA CYS A 295 11.63 15.40 -15.15
C CYS A 295 10.49 15.49 -14.14
N ALA A 296 10.44 14.60 -13.15
CA ALA A 296 9.24 14.43 -12.32
C ALA A 296 9.15 15.40 -11.13
N GLY A 297 10.24 16.07 -10.77
CA GLY A 297 10.31 16.94 -9.60
C GLY A 297 9.59 18.27 -9.81
N GLU A 298 9.69 18.87 -10.99
CA GLU A 298 8.93 20.07 -11.35
C GLU A 298 7.42 19.86 -11.17
N PRO A 299 6.73 18.93 -11.87
CA PRO A 299 5.29 18.75 -11.70
C PRO A 299 4.89 18.31 -10.29
N LEU A 300 5.75 17.58 -9.57
CA LEU A 300 5.50 17.23 -8.16
C LEU A 300 5.52 18.46 -7.25
N PHE A 301 6.50 19.35 -7.43
CA PHE A 301 6.59 20.59 -6.68
C PHE A 301 5.42 21.53 -7.01
N MET A 302 5.06 21.63 -8.30
CA MET A 302 3.90 22.41 -8.74
C MET A 302 2.60 21.89 -8.12
N LEU A 303 2.40 20.57 -8.06
CA LEU A 303 1.25 19.98 -7.38
C LEU A 303 1.22 20.31 -5.88
N TYR A 304 2.37 20.23 -5.20
CA TYR A 304 2.47 20.61 -3.79
C TYR A 304 2.10 22.10 -3.58
N CYS A 305 2.65 23.00 -4.39
CA CYS A 305 2.34 24.44 -4.33
C CYS A 305 0.87 24.71 -4.60
N ALA A 306 0.30 24.08 -5.64
CA ALA A 306 -1.11 24.21 -6.01
C ALA A 306 -2.03 23.75 -4.87
N ILE A 307 -1.74 22.60 -4.24
CA ILE A 307 -2.49 22.12 -3.08
C ILE A 307 -2.39 23.13 -1.94
N LYS A 308 -1.18 23.56 -1.57
CA LYS A 308 -0.97 24.49 -0.46
C LYS A 308 -1.73 25.79 -0.66
N GLN A 309 -1.57 26.44 -1.81
CA GLN A 309 -2.26 27.69 -2.14
C GLN A 309 -3.79 27.52 -2.14
N GLN A 310 -4.29 26.42 -2.74
CA GLN A 310 -5.72 26.15 -2.77
C GLN A 310 -6.31 25.95 -1.37
N MET A 311 -5.58 25.31 -0.44
CA MET A 311 -6.04 25.17 0.94
C MET A 311 -6.09 26.53 1.65
N GLU A 312 -5.06 27.36 1.46
CA GLU A 312 -4.89 28.65 2.14
C GLU A 312 -5.84 29.76 1.64
N LYS A 313 -6.51 29.57 0.49
CA LYS A 313 -7.61 30.42 0.00
C LYS A 313 -8.85 30.37 0.91
N GLY A 314 -8.99 29.34 1.74
CA GLY A 314 -10.13 29.16 2.64
C GLY A 314 -9.72 28.94 4.10
N PRO A 315 -10.70 28.95 5.03
CA PRO A 315 -10.43 28.70 6.44
C PRO A 315 -9.80 27.33 6.67
N ILE A 316 -8.77 27.29 7.52
CA ILE A 316 -8.11 26.09 8.03
C ILE A 316 -8.20 26.12 9.56
N ASP A 317 -8.78 25.08 10.16
CA ASP A 317 -8.82 24.94 11.61
C ASP A 317 -7.43 24.52 12.14
N ALA A 318 -6.86 25.30 13.06
CA ALA A 318 -5.49 25.11 13.53
C ALA A 318 -5.36 23.93 14.52
N ILE A 319 -6.48 23.46 15.08
CA ILE A 319 -6.53 22.38 16.06
C ILE A 319 -6.88 21.06 15.38
N THR A 320 -7.93 21.01 14.55
CA THR A 320 -8.37 19.78 13.88
C THR A 320 -7.59 19.51 12.58
N GLY A 321 -6.99 20.55 11.99
CA GLY A 321 -6.36 20.50 10.68
C GLY A 321 -7.36 20.31 9.53
N GLU A 322 -8.66 20.54 9.78
CA GLU A 322 -9.69 20.53 8.75
C GLU A 322 -9.64 21.83 7.94
N ALA A 323 -9.95 21.77 6.65
CA ALA A 323 -9.99 22.93 5.77
C ALA A 323 -11.26 23.00 4.93
N ARG A 324 -11.64 24.21 4.51
CA ARG A 324 -12.80 24.43 3.64
C ARG A 324 -12.64 23.78 2.26
N TYR A 325 -11.44 23.88 1.68
CA TYR A 325 -11.13 23.40 0.34
C TYR A 325 -10.37 22.07 0.35
N SER A 326 -10.56 21.23 1.37
CA SER A 326 -9.90 19.92 1.45
C SER A 326 -10.25 19.01 0.26
N LEU A 327 -9.27 18.25 -0.24
CA LEU A 327 -9.50 17.12 -1.17
C LEU A 327 -9.89 15.82 -0.42
N SER A 328 -9.62 15.77 0.89
CA SER A 328 -10.00 14.66 1.77
C SER A 328 -11.30 14.95 2.50
N GLU A 329 -12.27 14.03 2.40
CA GLU A 329 -13.56 14.14 3.09
C GLU A 329 -13.39 14.17 4.63
N ASP A 330 -12.41 13.43 5.16
CA ASP A 330 -12.11 13.35 6.59
C ASP A 330 -11.55 14.66 7.15
N LYS A 331 -10.99 15.52 6.28
CA LYS A 331 -10.40 16.81 6.65
C LYS A 331 -11.21 17.99 6.12
N LEU A 332 -12.47 17.77 5.74
CA LEU A 332 -13.34 18.82 5.22
C LEU A 332 -14.13 19.49 6.35
N ILE A 333 -14.06 20.82 6.45
CA ILE A 333 -14.88 21.58 7.40
C ILE A 333 -16.37 21.45 7.04
N ARG A 334 -17.14 20.90 7.99
CA ARG A 334 -18.60 20.70 7.88
C ARG A 334 -19.42 21.79 8.59
N GLN A 335 -18.77 22.80 9.16
CA GLN A 335 -19.45 23.94 9.78
C GLN A 335 -19.47 25.14 8.81
N GLN A 336 -20.49 25.97 8.91
CA GLN A 336 -20.53 27.24 8.19
C GLN A 336 -19.60 28.23 8.91
N ILE A 337 -18.55 28.66 8.22
CA ILE A 337 -17.58 29.63 8.74
C ILE A 337 -17.67 30.87 7.85
N ASP A 338 -18.02 32.00 8.46
CA ASP A 338 -18.00 33.30 7.78
C ASP A 338 -16.58 33.87 7.86
N TYR A 339 -16.01 34.19 6.70
CA TYR A 339 -14.66 34.72 6.59
C TYR A 339 -14.57 35.81 5.53
N LYS A 340 -13.55 36.65 5.65
CA LYS A 340 -13.20 37.71 4.70
C LYS A 340 -11.70 37.63 4.43
N MET A 341 -11.32 37.79 3.17
CA MET A 341 -9.93 37.97 2.77
C MET A 341 -9.46 39.37 3.17
N LEU A 342 -8.25 39.45 3.70
CA LEU A 342 -7.55 40.66 4.08
C LEU A 342 -6.19 40.68 3.38
N THR A 343 -5.75 41.83 2.91
CA THR A 343 -4.39 42.07 2.44
C THR A 343 -3.62 42.78 3.54
N LEU A 344 -2.60 42.14 4.08
CA LEU A 344 -1.70 42.71 5.08
C LEU A 344 -0.44 43.22 4.38
N ASN A 345 0.05 44.40 4.77
CA ASN A 345 1.30 44.94 4.22
C ASN A 345 2.44 44.63 5.19
N CYS A 346 3.25 43.64 4.85
CA CYS A 346 4.36 43.20 5.69
C CYS A 346 5.58 44.09 5.49
N VAL A 347 6.06 44.71 6.56
CA VAL A 347 7.34 45.39 6.58
C VAL A 347 8.44 44.34 6.46
N ASN A 348 9.42 44.60 5.58
CA ASN A 348 10.54 43.70 5.39
C ASN A 348 11.40 43.63 6.68
N PRO A 349 11.60 42.45 7.28
CA PRO A 349 12.36 42.30 8.53
C PRO A 349 13.82 42.75 8.43
N GLU A 350 14.43 42.66 7.25
CA GLU A 350 15.85 42.97 7.02
C GLU A 350 16.08 44.45 6.67
N ASN A 351 15.07 45.11 6.10
CA ASN A 351 15.15 46.50 5.69
C ASN A 351 13.80 47.20 5.81
N GLU A 352 13.57 47.92 6.91
CA GLU A 352 12.32 48.66 7.13
C GLU A 352 12.04 49.74 6.06
N ASN A 353 13.04 50.16 5.29
CA ASN A 353 12.87 51.13 4.19
C ASN A 353 12.55 50.47 2.84
N ALA A 354 12.57 49.14 2.76
CA ALA A 354 12.14 48.41 1.56
C ALA A 354 10.61 48.53 1.40
N PRO A 355 10.07 48.40 0.16
CA PRO A 355 8.63 48.38 -0.04
C PRO A 355 7.99 47.25 0.77
N GLU A 356 6.85 47.54 1.40
CA GLU A 356 6.07 46.54 2.13
C GLU A 356 5.58 45.45 1.16
N VAL A 357 5.60 44.20 1.62
CA VAL A 357 5.17 43.02 0.85
C VAL A 357 3.69 42.76 1.13
N PRO A 358 2.79 42.86 0.15
CA PRO A 358 1.38 42.55 0.34
C PRO A 358 1.17 41.04 0.49
N VAL A 359 0.46 40.62 1.53
CA VAL A 359 0.20 39.21 1.84
C VAL A 359 -1.29 38.99 2.08
N LYS A 360 -1.89 38.07 1.34
CA LYS A 360 -3.30 37.68 1.51
C LYS A 360 -3.44 36.76 2.72
N GLY A 361 -4.31 37.12 3.66
CA GLY A 361 -4.72 36.31 4.81
C GLY A 361 -6.23 36.31 4.98
N LEU A 362 -6.76 35.53 5.92
CA LEU A 362 -8.17 35.53 6.27
C LEU A 362 -8.37 36.12 7.66
N ASN A 363 -9.46 36.85 7.86
CA ASN A 363 -9.80 37.38 9.19
C ASN A 363 -9.97 36.25 10.24
N CYS A 364 -10.28 35.03 9.81
CA CYS A 364 -10.38 33.86 10.66
C CYS A 364 -9.07 33.09 10.83
N ASP A 365 -7.94 33.54 10.28
CA ASP A 365 -6.65 32.89 10.51
C ASP A 365 -6.16 33.18 11.94
N THR A 366 -5.56 32.17 12.57
CA THR A 366 -4.82 32.32 13.84
C THR A 366 -3.56 33.17 13.64
N VAL A 367 -3.00 33.71 14.72
CA VAL A 367 -1.77 34.50 14.64
C VAL A 367 -0.61 33.66 14.07
N THR A 368 -0.49 32.39 14.44
CA THR A 368 0.54 31.51 13.86
C THR A 368 0.33 31.25 12.37
N GLN A 369 -0.89 30.98 11.92
CA GLN A 369 -1.17 30.82 10.48
C GLN A 369 -0.82 32.09 9.69
N VAL A 370 -1.09 33.28 10.25
CA VAL A 370 -0.69 34.55 9.61
C VAL A 370 0.83 34.67 9.56
N LYS A 371 1.56 34.35 10.63
CA LYS A 371 3.02 34.35 10.62
C LYS A 371 3.60 33.42 9.57
N GLU A 372 3.04 32.22 9.40
CA GLU A 372 3.46 31.27 8.37
C GLU A 372 3.28 31.86 6.96
N LYS A 373 2.11 32.44 6.66
CA LYS A 373 1.83 33.10 5.38
C LYS A 373 2.77 34.28 5.11
N LEU A 374 3.06 35.09 6.14
CA LEU A 374 4.01 36.19 6.05
C LEU A 374 5.43 35.69 5.78
N LEU A 375 5.88 34.63 6.46
CA LEU A 375 7.18 34.02 6.24
C LEU A 375 7.31 33.44 4.83
N ASP A 376 6.26 32.81 4.31
CA ASP A 376 6.24 32.30 2.94
C ASP A 376 6.37 33.42 1.90
N ALA A 377 5.70 34.56 2.11
CA ALA A 377 5.76 35.70 1.19
C ALA A 377 7.09 36.46 1.26
N VAL A 378 7.57 36.77 2.47
CA VAL A 378 8.82 37.51 2.70
C VAL A 378 10.04 36.69 2.27
N TYR A 379 10.04 35.39 2.53
CA TYR A 379 11.15 34.48 2.24
C TYR A 379 10.86 33.53 1.07
N LYS A 380 10.04 33.97 0.10
CA LYS A 380 9.57 33.14 -1.03
C LYS A 380 10.69 32.43 -1.82
N GLY A 381 11.86 33.06 -1.96
CA GLY A 381 13.04 32.51 -2.65
C GLY A 381 14.05 31.76 -1.77
N VAL A 382 13.80 31.64 -0.47
CA VAL A 382 14.71 30.97 0.48
C VAL A 382 14.17 29.58 0.81
N PRO A 383 14.99 28.51 0.81
CA PRO A 383 14.57 27.17 1.23
C PRO A 383 13.98 27.15 2.64
N TYR A 384 12.98 26.30 2.91
CA TYR A 384 12.23 26.34 4.17
C TYR A 384 13.11 26.19 5.43
N SER A 385 14.12 25.30 5.40
CA SER A 385 15.01 25.05 6.54
C SER A 385 15.87 26.26 6.94
N GLN A 386 16.06 27.22 6.04
CA GLN A 386 16.86 28.42 6.26
C GLN A 386 16.04 29.62 6.75
N ARG A 387 14.71 29.49 6.79
CA ARG A 387 13.81 30.57 7.23
C ARG A 387 13.69 30.62 8.75
N PRO A 388 13.40 31.79 9.35
CA PRO A 388 12.95 31.87 10.73
C PRO A 388 11.68 31.02 10.93
N LYS A 389 11.53 30.37 12.07
CA LYS A 389 10.31 29.62 12.39
C LYS A 389 9.25 30.55 12.95
N ALA A 390 7.98 30.29 12.66
CA ALA A 390 6.86 31.06 13.22
C ALA A 390 6.87 31.08 14.76
N GLY A 391 7.34 30.00 15.40
CA GLY A 391 7.50 29.92 16.85
C GLY A 391 8.51 30.92 17.44
N ASP A 392 9.50 31.34 16.67
CA ASP A 392 10.60 32.23 17.08
C ASP A 392 10.32 33.71 16.77
N MET A 393 9.20 33.99 16.09
CA MET A 393 8.80 35.32 15.67
C MET A 393 7.51 35.76 16.39
N ASP A 394 7.45 37.04 16.72
CA ASP A 394 6.24 37.75 17.14
C ASP A 394 5.64 38.51 15.96
N LEU A 395 4.29 38.57 15.91
CA LEU A 395 3.57 39.35 14.92
C LEU A 395 3.27 40.73 15.51
N GLU A 396 3.90 41.78 14.98
CA GLU A 396 3.65 43.16 15.36
C GLU A 396 2.63 43.79 14.40
N TRP A 397 1.52 44.30 14.93
CA TRP A 397 0.56 45.12 14.21
C TRP A 397 0.86 46.61 14.43
N ARG A 398 1.03 47.37 13.34
CA ARG A 398 1.38 48.79 13.36
C ARG A 398 0.14 49.65 13.07
N GLN A 399 -0.50 50.18 14.11
CA GLN A 399 -1.61 51.13 14.00
C GLN A 399 -1.07 52.57 13.93
N GLY A 400 -0.88 53.08 12.71
CA GLY A 400 -0.36 54.44 12.50
C GLY A 400 1.10 54.59 12.95
N ARG A 401 1.53 55.83 13.23
CA ARG A 401 2.96 56.12 13.53
C ARG A 401 3.42 55.78 14.95
N MET A 402 2.51 55.53 15.89
CA MET A 402 2.85 55.44 17.33
C MET A 402 2.39 54.18 18.06
N ALA A 403 1.39 53.44 17.56
CA ALA A 403 0.90 52.25 18.24
C ALA A 403 1.43 50.98 17.56
N ARG A 404 2.18 50.18 18.31
CA ARG A 404 2.68 48.86 17.90
C ARG A 404 2.18 47.84 18.92
N ILE A 405 1.47 46.82 18.45
CA ILE A 405 0.84 45.80 19.32
C ILE A 405 1.34 44.43 18.88
N ILE A 406 1.85 43.64 19.81
CA ILE A 406 2.21 42.24 19.54
C ILE A 406 0.95 41.38 19.64
N LEU A 407 0.66 40.64 18.58
CA LEU A 407 -0.42 39.68 18.51
C LEU A 407 0.12 38.29 18.85
N GLN A 408 -0.65 37.53 19.62
CA GLN A 408 -0.32 36.15 20.01
C GLN A 408 -1.54 35.24 19.85
N ASP A 409 -1.33 33.93 19.67
CA ASP A 409 -2.43 32.95 19.60
C ASP A 409 -3.21 32.87 20.93
N GLU A 410 -2.52 33.12 22.03
CA GLU A 410 -3.09 33.23 23.37
C GLU A 410 -2.48 34.43 24.09
N ASP A 411 -3.32 35.28 24.67
CA ASP A 411 -2.93 36.42 25.49
C ASP A 411 -3.99 36.71 26.57
N VAL A 412 -3.84 37.82 27.30
CA VAL A 412 -4.80 38.23 28.35
C VAL A 412 -6.19 38.56 27.82
N THR A 413 -6.35 38.74 26.50
CA THR A 413 -7.62 39.06 25.85
C THR A 413 -8.32 37.81 25.30
N THR A 414 -7.66 36.65 25.35
CA THR A 414 -8.19 35.39 24.82
C THR A 414 -9.54 35.01 25.42
N LYS A 415 -10.49 34.70 24.54
CA LYS A 415 -11.86 34.35 24.95
C LYS A 415 -11.92 32.94 25.50
N ILE A 416 -12.35 32.84 26.75
CA ILE A 416 -12.64 31.58 27.44
C ILE A 416 -14.15 31.49 27.65
N ASP A 417 -14.74 30.41 27.17
CA ASP A 417 -16.17 30.12 27.28
C ASP A 417 -16.35 28.71 27.88
N ASN A 418 -16.77 28.65 29.14
CA ASN A 418 -16.72 27.45 29.99
C ASN A 418 -15.29 26.87 30.04
N ASP A 419 -15.14 25.58 29.73
CA ASP A 419 -13.85 24.89 29.65
C ASP A 419 -13.15 25.05 28.29
N TRP A 420 -13.67 25.89 27.38
CA TRP A 420 -13.12 26.04 26.04
C TRP A 420 -12.42 27.38 25.85
N LYS A 421 -11.14 27.31 25.47
CA LYS A 421 -10.33 28.48 25.13
C LYS A 421 -10.18 28.59 23.62
N ARG A 422 -10.59 29.73 23.03
CA ARG A 422 -10.52 29.95 21.58
C ARG A 422 -9.20 30.60 21.20
N LEU A 423 -8.45 30.04 20.25
CA LEU A 423 -7.26 30.71 19.72
C LEU A 423 -7.61 32.08 19.11
N ASN A 424 -6.76 33.06 19.37
CA ASN A 424 -6.92 34.42 18.88
C ASN A 424 -6.67 34.47 17.36
N THR A 425 -7.51 35.22 16.64
CA THR A 425 -7.45 35.40 15.18
C THR A 425 -7.28 36.87 14.82
N LEU A 426 -7.05 37.19 13.54
CA LEU A 426 -7.05 38.58 13.07
C LEU A 426 -8.38 39.30 13.40
N ALA A 427 -9.51 38.61 13.28
CA ALA A 427 -10.82 39.14 13.64
C ALA A 427 -10.97 39.39 15.15
N HIS A 428 -10.30 38.61 16.01
CA HIS A 428 -10.29 38.85 17.45
C HIS A 428 -9.68 40.21 17.79
N TYR A 429 -8.56 40.54 17.15
CA TYR A 429 -7.88 41.83 17.30
C TYR A 429 -8.48 42.95 16.41
N GLN A 430 -9.48 42.65 15.59
CA GLN A 430 -10.12 43.58 14.66
C GLN A 430 -9.13 44.18 13.65
N VAL A 431 -8.16 43.38 13.18
CA VAL A 431 -7.24 43.78 12.12
C VAL A 431 -8.03 44.03 10.84
N THR A 432 -7.78 45.17 10.20
CA THR A 432 -8.49 45.61 8.99
C THR A 432 -7.67 45.34 7.73
N ASP A 433 -8.34 45.33 6.57
CA ASP A 433 -7.70 45.26 5.26
C ASP A 433 -6.70 46.42 5.06
N GLY A 434 -5.55 46.14 4.46
CA GLY A 434 -4.46 47.09 4.26
C GLY A 434 -3.62 47.41 5.52
N SER A 435 -3.81 46.67 6.63
CA SER A 435 -3.03 46.89 7.86
C SER A 435 -1.55 46.61 7.64
N SER A 436 -0.69 47.49 8.17
CA SER A 436 0.77 47.27 8.21
C SER A 436 1.15 46.37 9.38
N VAL A 437 1.95 45.35 9.11
CA VAL A 437 2.41 44.34 10.07
C VAL A 437 3.91 44.09 9.92
N ALA A 438 4.56 43.59 10.96
CA ALA A 438 5.97 43.20 10.92
C ALA A 438 6.20 41.89 11.66
N LEU A 439 7.14 41.08 11.18
CA LEU A 439 7.66 39.94 11.90
C LEU A 439 8.91 40.37 12.68
N VAL A 440 8.86 40.28 14.01
CA VAL A 440 9.98 40.66 14.87
C VAL A 440 10.49 39.45 15.66
N PRO A 441 11.81 39.26 15.82
CA PRO A 441 12.34 38.17 16.63
C PRO A 441 11.85 38.28 18.08
N LYS A 442 11.43 37.15 18.66
CA LYS A 442 11.02 37.11 20.07
C LYS A 442 12.18 37.51 20.98
N GLN A 443 12.04 38.63 21.67
CA GLN A 443 12.99 39.02 22.70
C GLN A 443 12.83 38.13 23.93
N THR A 444 13.67 37.11 24.06
CA THR A 444 13.71 36.28 25.27
C THR A 444 14.37 37.10 26.38
N SER A 445 13.61 37.92 27.10
CA SER A 445 14.14 38.66 28.23
C SER A 445 14.51 37.67 29.34
N ALA A 446 15.81 37.55 29.64
CA ALA A 446 16.37 36.70 30.70
C ALA A 446 15.85 37.01 32.13
N TYR A 447 14.93 37.97 32.29
CA TYR A 447 14.35 38.41 33.56
C TYR A 447 12.97 37.78 33.88
N ASN A 448 12.37 36.99 32.99
CA ASN A 448 11.09 36.29 33.26
C ASN A 448 11.26 34.83 33.72
N ILE A 449 12.36 34.51 34.40
CA ILE A 449 12.58 33.17 34.99
C ILE A 449 11.80 32.98 36.32
N SER A 450 11.11 34.00 36.82
CA SER A 450 10.52 33.93 38.17
C SER A 450 9.00 33.76 38.26
N ASN A 451 8.21 33.77 37.17
CA ASN A 451 6.75 33.53 37.28
C ASN A 451 6.02 33.11 35.97
N SER A 452 6.73 32.63 34.94
CA SER A 452 6.12 32.19 33.66
C SER A 452 6.62 30.81 33.20
N SER A 453 6.77 29.86 34.13
CA SER A 453 7.28 28.53 33.83
C SER A 453 6.24 27.54 33.28
N THR A 454 5.02 27.98 32.95
CA THR A 454 3.92 27.06 32.59
C THR A 454 3.27 27.35 31.22
N PHE A 455 3.42 28.55 30.63
CA PHE A 455 2.37 29.01 29.69
C PHE A 455 2.68 28.95 28.17
N THR A 456 3.89 28.61 27.73
CA THR A 456 4.23 28.57 26.28
C THR A 456 4.87 27.27 25.80
N LYS A 457 5.08 26.31 26.71
CA LYS A 457 5.69 25.01 26.38
C LYS A 457 4.71 23.96 25.86
N SER A 458 3.39 24.19 25.88
CA SER A 458 2.38 23.20 25.50
C SER A 458 2.24 23.02 23.99
N LEU A 459 2.31 24.11 23.20
CA LEU A 459 2.27 24.05 21.73
C LEU A 459 3.56 23.48 21.11
N SER A 460 4.73 23.82 21.66
CA SER A 460 6.01 23.25 21.19
C SER A 460 6.19 21.78 21.60
N ARG A 461 5.59 21.34 22.71
CA ARG A 461 5.54 19.90 23.06
C ARG A 461 4.62 19.12 22.12
N TYR A 462 3.55 19.72 21.62
CA TYR A 462 2.66 19.08 20.63
C TYR A 462 3.40 18.83 19.31
N GLU A 463 4.20 19.79 18.85
CA GLU A 463 5.02 19.65 17.64
C GLU A 463 6.21 18.68 17.83
N SER A 464 6.79 18.65 19.03
CA SER A 464 7.87 17.72 19.38
C SER A 464 7.38 16.27 19.58
N MET A 465 6.18 16.06 20.14
CA MET A 465 5.57 14.72 20.25
C MET A 465 5.10 14.16 18.90
N LEU A 466 4.78 15.03 17.92
CA LEU A 466 4.54 14.63 16.53
C LEU A 466 5.81 14.12 15.83
N ARG A 467 7.01 14.48 16.32
CA ARG A 467 8.29 14.00 15.77
C ARG A 467 8.77 12.68 16.38
N THR A 468 8.29 12.27 17.57
CA THR A 468 8.78 11.06 18.26
C THR A 468 7.82 9.87 18.22
N ALA A 469 6.68 9.96 17.54
CA ALA A 469 5.72 8.87 17.40
C ALA A 469 5.48 8.44 15.93
N SER A 470 6.54 8.34 15.13
CA SER A 470 6.52 7.58 13.87
C SER A 470 6.81 6.10 14.16
N SER A 471 5.87 5.43 14.84
CA SER A 471 5.89 3.96 14.94
C SER A 471 5.21 3.36 13.69
N PRO A 472 5.74 2.31 13.03
CA PRO A 472 5.27 1.88 11.70
C PRO A 472 4.00 1.02 11.67
N ASP A 473 3.32 0.73 12.78
CA ASP A 473 2.22 -0.23 12.80
C ASP A 473 0.84 0.41 13.07
N SER A 474 -0.07 0.15 12.13
CA SER A 474 -1.52 0.41 12.09
C SER A 474 -1.99 1.79 11.61
N LEU A 475 -2.19 1.84 10.29
CA LEU A 475 -3.23 2.58 9.59
C LEU A 475 -4.63 2.27 10.18
N ARG A 476 -4.98 2.92 11.29
CA ARG A 476 -6.37 3.23 11.60
C ARG A 476 -6.44 4.71 11.99
N SER A 477 -7.30 5.42 11.29
CA SER A 477 -7.81 6.74 11.68
C SER A 477 -8.18 6.72 13.17
N ARG A 478 -7.26 7.23 13.99
CA ARG A 478 -7.57 7.75 15.31
C ARG A 478 -7.06 9.17 15.30
N THR A 479 -8.03 10.08 15.21
CA THR A 479 -7.93 11.44 15.72
C THR A 479 -7.10 11.41 17.02
N PRO A 480 -6.12 12.31 17.23
CA PRO A 480 -5.44 12.38 18.51
C PRO A 480 -6.52 12.54 19.58
N MET A 481 -6.57 11.62 20.54
CA MET A 481 -7.40 11.85 21.73
C MET A 481 -6.88 13.12 22.40
N ILE A 482 -7.79 14.05 22.62
CA ILE A 482 -7.59 15.27 23.38
C ILE A 482 -7.12 14.85 24.77
N THR A 483 -5.82 14.88 25.04
CA THR A 483 -5.36 15.07 26.41
C THR A 483 -5.62 16.53 26.74
N PRO A 484 -6.54 16.86 27.66
CA PRO A 484 -6.68 18.22 28.15
C PRO A 484 -5.30 18.68 28.63
N ASP A 485 -5.01 19.97 28.46
CA ASP A 485 -3.87 20.58 29.12
C ASP A 485 -4.01 20.28 30.62
N LEU A 486 -3.25 19.30 31.11
CA LEU A 486 -3.45 18.65 32.41
C LEU A 486 -3.22 19.66 33.56
N GLU A 487 -2.68 20.84 33.25
CA GLU A 487 -2.40 21.92 34.17
C GLU A 487 -3.54 22.97 34.29
N SER A 488 -4.44 23.09 33.30
CA SER A 488 -5.49 24.14 33.30
C SER A 488 -6.93 23.64 33.16
N GLY A 489 -7.16 22.37 32.80
CA GLY A 489 -8.50 21.80 32.62
C GLY A 489 -9.28 22.35 31.42
N THR A 490 -8.69 23.26 30.63
CA THR A 490 -9.33 23.88 29.46
C THR A 490 -8.94 23.18 28.15
N LYS A 491 -9.90 23.07 27.22
CA LYS A 491 -9.74 22.52 25.87
C LYS A 491 -9.58 23.67 24.86
N LEU A 492 -8.54 23.61 24.04
CA LEU A 492 -8.31 24.58 22.96
C LEU A 492 -9.19 24.29 21.73
N TRP A 493 -9.68 25.34 21.07
CA TRP A 493 -10.38 25.24 19.78
C TRP A 493 -10.13 26.48 18.91
N HIS A 494 -10.34 26.36 17.60
CA HIS A 494 -10.18 27.48 16.65
C HIS A 494 -11.51 27.84 15.95
N LEU A 495 -11.92 27.05 14.96
CA LEU A 495 -13.12 27.25 14.15
C LEU A 495 -14.19 26.21 14.52
N VAL A 496 -13.78 24.97 14.77
CA VAL A 496 -14.67 23.83 15.01
C VAL A 496 -14.58 23.41 16.48
N LYS A 497 -15.69 23.53 17.21
CA LYS A 497 -15.85 22.86 18.52
C LYS A 497 -16.31 21.42 18.28
N ASN A 498 -15.43 20.45 18.53
CA ASN A 498 -15.85 19.06 18.64
C ASN A 498 -16.59 18.88 19.96
N HIS A 499 -17.91 19.05 19.97
CA HIS A 499 -18.70 18.62 21.12
C HIS A 499 -18.53 17.10 21.28
N ASP A 500 -18.12 16.67 22.48
CA ASP A 500 -18.16 15.28 22.89
C ASP A 500 -19.61 14.79 22.82
N HIS A 501 -20.04 14.30 21.66
CA HIS A 501 -21.24 13.47 21.55
C HIS A 501 -20.93 12.12 22.20
N LEU A 502 -21.00 12.07 23.53
CA LEU A 502 -20.95 10.84 24.33
C LEU A 502 -22.11 9.86 24.03
N ASP A 503 -23.03 10.20 23.12
CA ASP A 503 -24.21 9.38 22.76
C ASP A 503 -24.24 8.85 21.31
N GLN A 504 -23.11 8.80 20.60
CA GLN A 504 -23.05 8.00 19.36
C GLN A 504 -22.13 6.79 19.54
N ARG A 505 -22.76 5.65 19.85
CA ARG A 505 -22.17 4.31 19.75
C ARG A 505 -21.31 4.24 18.48
N GLU A 506 -20.06 3.80 18.64
CA GLU A 506 -19.01 3.69 17.62
C GLU A 506 -19.32 2.80 16.40
N GLY A 507 -20.59 2.45 16.14
CA GLY A 507 -21.03 1.58 15.06
C GLY A 507 -21.66 2.27 13.85
N ASP A 508 -22.00 3.57 13.90
CA ASP A 508 -22.87 4.20 12.88
C ASP A 508 -22.24 5.36 12.09
N ARG A 509 -20.93 5.57 12.19
CA ARG A 509 -20.20 6.57 11.37
C ARG A 509 -20.07 6.20 9.89
N GLY A 510 -20.54 5.01 9.48
CA GLY A 510 -20.34 4.48 8.13
C GLY A 510 -21.43 4.80 7.10
N SER A 511 -22.50 5.53 7.42
CA SER A 511 -23.68 5.59 6.52
C SER A 511 -24.32 6.97 6.29
N LYS A 512 -23.80 8.06 6.86
CA LYS A 512 -24.32 9.40 6.56
C LYS A 512 -23.73 9.89 5.25
N MET A 513 -24.51 9.79 4.17
CA MET A 513 -24.22 10.45 2.88
C MET A 513 -23.61 11.82 3.12
N VAL A 514 -22.46 12.08 2.52
CA VAL A 514 -21.87 13.42 2.43
C VAL A 514 -22.96 14.35 1.90
N SER A 515 -23.31 15.39 2.65
CA SER A 515 -24.29 16.37 2.17
C SER A 515 -23.85 16.86 0.79
N GLU A 516 -24.80 17.04 -0.13
CA GLU A 516 -24.56 17.50 -1.50
C GLU A 516 -23.64 18.74 -1.55
N ILE A 517 -23.78 19.62 -0.56
CA ILE A 517 -22.98 20.85 -0.37
C ILE A 517 -21.48 20.58 -0.10
N TYR A 518 -21.16 19.48 0.59
CA TYR A 518 -19.78 19.11 0.89
C TYR A 518 -19.13 18.38 -0.29
N LEU A 519 -19.92 17.60 -1.03
CA LEU A 519 -19.45 16.92 -2.23
C LEU A 519 -19.11 17.93 -3.34
N THR A 520 -19.88 19.01 -3.48
CA THR A 520 -19.54 20.09 -4.43
C THR A 520 -18.23 20.79 -4.07
N ARG A 521 -17.90 20.99 -2.78
CA ARG A 521 -16.59 21.55 -2.37
C ARG A 521 -15.41 20.64 -2.71
N LEU A 522 -15.57 19.33 -2.52
CA LEU A 522 -14.57 18.33 -2.90
C LEU A 522 -14.36 18.32 -4.42
N LEU A 523 -15.46 18.32 -5.20
CA LEU A 523 -15.43 18.38 -6.66
C LEU A 523 -14.80 19.68 -7.17
N ALA A 524 -15.12 20.82 -6.54
CA ALA A 524 -14.52 22.10 -6.87
C ALA A 524 -13.00 22.06 -6.71
N THR A 525 -12.54 21.62 -5.54
CA THR A 525 -11.10 21.48 -5.24
C THR A 525 -10.42 20.50 -6.20
N LYS A 526 -11.03 19.34 -6.46
CA LYS A 526 -10.51 18.36 -7.42
C LYS A 526 -10.38 18.95 -8.82
N GLY A 527 -11.42 19.64 -9.30
CA GLY A 527 -11.43 20.29 -10.61
C GLY A 527 -10.31 21.32 -10.73
N THR A 528 -10.10 22.13 -9.69
CA THR A 528 -9.01 23.12 -9.63
C THR A 528 -7.61 22.49 -9.61
N LEU A 529 -7.43 21.31 -9.01
CA LEU A 529 -6.12 20.67 -8.92
C LEU A 529 -5.83 19.66 -10.06
N GLN A 530 -6.83 19.36 -10.90
CA GLN A 530 -6.81 18.26 -11.86
C GLN A 530 -5.59 18.30 -12.79
N LYS A 531 -5.29 19.45 -13.39
CA LYS A 531 -4.20 19.57 -14.36
C LYS A 531 -2.83 19.25 -13.76
N PHE A 532 -2.57 19.70 -12.54
CA PHE A 532 -1.31 19.40 -11.83
C PHE A 532 -1.17 17.90 -11.51
N VAL A 533 -2.28 17.22 -11.21
CA VAL A 533 -2.31 15.76 -11.02
C VAL A 533 -2.03 15.04 -12.33
N ASP A 534 -2.68 15.46 -13.42
CA ASP A 534 -2.48 14.89 -14.76
C ASP A 534 -1.02 15.06 -15.23
N ASP A 535 -0.45 16.26 -15.08
CA ASP A 535 0.92 16.57 -15.50
C ASP A 535 1.95 15.69 -14.76
N LEU A 536 1.73 15.47 -13.45
CA LEU A 536 2.57 14.58 -12.66
C LEU A 536 2.44 13.13 -13.11
N PHE A 537 1.22 12.62 -13.28
CA PHE A 537 0.99 11.22 -13.64
C PHE A 537 1.49 10.92 -15.07
N GLU A 538 1.26 11.83 -16.01
CA GLU A 538 1.74 11.74 -17.37
C GLU A 538 3.27 11.72 -17.43
N THR A 539 3.93 12.57 -16.64
CA THR A 539 5.41 12.60 -16.54
C THR A 539 5.96 11.30 -15.96
N ILE A 540 5.35 10.77 -14.89
CA ILE A 540 5.79 9.51 -14.26
C ILE A 540 5.59 8.31 -15.20
N PHE A 541 4.48 8.25 -15.92
CA PHE A 541 4.15 7.14 -16.83
C PHE A 541 4.51 7.44 -18.30
N SER A 542 5.56 8.25 -18.52
CA SER A 542 6.12 8.52 -19.84
C SER A 542 7.46 7.79 -20.05
N THR A 543 7.65 7.29 -21.27
CA THR A 543 8.91 6.70 -21.74
C THR A 543 9.86 7.72 -22.38
N ALA A 544 9.34 8.90 -22.72
CA ALA A 544 10.08 10.02 -23.28
C ALA A 544 9.38 11.34 -22.90
N HIS A 545 9.86 12.01 -21.85
CA HIS A 545 9.30 13.31 -21.42
C HIS A 545 10.28 14.44 -21.77
N ARG A 546 9.81 15.46 -22.51
CA ARG A 546 10.64 16.61 -22.97
C ARG A 546 11.98 16.19 -23.62
N GLY A 547 12.01 15.07 -24.34
CA GLY A 547 13.21 14.54 -25.01
C GLY A 547 14.17 13.75 -24.11
N SER A 548 13.88 13.60 -22.81
CA SER A 548 14.65 12.75 -21.90
C SER A 548 14.26 11.29 -22.04
N ALA A 549 15.24 10.40 -22.10
CA ALA A 549 15.04 8.96 -22.18
C ALA A 549 14.58 8.36 -20.84
N LEU A 550 13.85 7.24 -20.89
CA LEU A 550 13.49 6.45 -19.71
C LEU A 550 14.73 6.10 -18.87
N PRO A 551 14.67 6.19 -17.52
CA PRO A 551 15.75 5.75 -16.65
C PRO A 551 16.13 4.29 -16.87
N LEU A 552 17.44 4.03 -17.06
CA LEU A 552 17.98 2.69 -17.30
C LEU A 552 17.58 1.68 -16.22
N ALA A 553 17.54 2.13 -14.97
CA ALA A 553 17.13 1.32 -13.82
C ALA A 553 15.72 0.72 -13.96
N ILE A 554 14.78 1.47 -14.55
CA ILE A 554 13.39 1.01 -14.73
C ILE A 554 13.36 -0.11 -15.78
N LYS A 555 13.96 0.13 -16.95
CA LYS A 555 14.04 -0.86 -18.02
C LYS A 555 14.73 -2.13 -17.54
N TYR A 556 15.91 -1.99 -16.93
CA TYR A 556 16.70 -3.14 -16.46
C TYR A 556 15.96 -3.99 -15.43
N MET A 557 15.30 -3.36 -14.46
CA MET A 557 14.54 -4.11 -13.44
C MET A 557 13.24 -4.71 -14.00
N PHE A 558 12.57 -4.03 -14.94
CA PHE A 558 11.36 -4.57 -15.57
C PHE A 558 11.68 -5.76 -16.48
N ASP A 559 12.78 -5.71 -17.22
CA ASP A 559 13.27 -6.84 -18.01
C ASP A 559 13.61 -8.02 -17.10
N PHE A 560 14.29 -7.79 -15.97
CA PHE A 560 14.54 -8.82 -14.97
C PHE A 560 13.24 -9.47 -14.46
N LEU A 561 12.20 -8.69 -14.17
CA LEU A 561 10.91 -9.25 -13.73
C LEU A 561 10.22 -10.07 -14.83
N ASP A 562 10.33 -9.63 -16.09
CA ASP A 562 9.81 -10.38 -17.23
C ASP A 562 10.57 -11.70 -17.42
N GLU A 563 11.91 -11.68 -17.33
CA GLU A 563 12.76 -12.88 -17.37
C GLU A 563 12.43 -13.87 -16.25
N GLN A 564 12.22 -13.38 -15.02
CA GLN A 564 11.80 -14.23 -13.89
C GLN A 564 10.41 -14.85 -14.14
N ALA A 565 9.49 -14.09 -14.71
CA ALA A 565 8.18 -14.62 -15.08
C ALA A 565 8.30 -15.71 -16.17
N ASP A 566 9.16 -15.51 -17.17
CA ASP A 566 9.43 -16.50 -18.23
C ASP A 566 10.09 -17.77 -17.69
N GLN A 567 11.09 -17.65 -16.81
CA GLN A 567 11.75 -18.79 -16.17
C GLN A 567 10.78 -19.68 -15.39
N HIS A 568 9.76 -19.08 -14.77
CA HIS A 568 8.71 -19.79 -14.02
C HIS A 568 7.44 -20.06 -14.84
N GLN A 569 7.48 -19.90 -16.17
CA GLN A 569 6.36 -20.18 -17.09
C GLN A 569 5.08 -19.38 -16.80
N ILE A 570 5.24 -18.15 -16.30
CA ILE A 570 4.14 -17.22 -16.00
C ILE A 570 3.85 -16.38 -17.24
N HIS A 571 2.84 -16.80 -18.01
CA HIS A 571 2.38 -16.09 -19.22
C HIS A 571 1.21 -15.12 -18.97
N ASP A 572 0.65 -15.08 -17.75
CA ASP A 572 -0.40 -14.12 -17.39
C ASP A 572 0.17 -12.69 -17.32
N SER A 573 -0.25 -11.83 -18.25
CA SER A 573 0.17 -10.43 -18.33
C SER A 573 -0.18 -9.62 -17.08
N ASP A 574 -1.28 -9.96 -16.39
CA ASP A 574 -1.66 -9.27 -15.16
C ASP A 574 -0.68 -9.53 -14.02
N VAL A 575 -0.06 -10.72 -13.99
CA VAL A 575 0.95 -11.03 -12.97
C VAL A 575 2.17 -10.14 -13.17
N ARG A 576 2.66 -10.03 -14.42
CA ARG A 576 3.80 -9.16 -14.76
C ARG A 576 3.48 -7.69 -14.50
N HIS A 577 2.28 -7.23 -14.87
CA HIS A 577 1.78 -5.89 -14.54
C HIS A 577 1.78 -5.64 -13.04
N THR A 578 1.29 -6.60 -12.27
CA THR A 578 1.23 -6.50 -10.81
C THR A 578 2.63 -6.46 -10.20
N TRP A 579 3.57 -7.28 -10.67
CA TRP A 579 4.96 -7.28 -10.20
C TRP A 579 5.64 -5.93 -10.47
N LYS A 580 5.51 -5.40 -11.70
CA LYS A 580 6.03 -4.08 -12.08
C LYS A 580 5.43 -2.97 -11.20
N SER A 581 4.12 -3.02 -10.97
CA SER A 581 3.42 -2.04 -10.14
C SER A 581 3.83 -2.09 -8.66
N ASN A 582 3.91 -3.30 -8.10
CA ASN A 582 4.36 -3.56 -6.74
C ASN A 582 5.83 -3.22 -6.52
N CYS A 583 6.65 -3.33 -7.56
CA CYS A 583 8.09 -3.06 -7.56
C CYS A 583 8.41 -1.56 -7.52
N LEU A 584 7.81 -0.76 -8.40
CA LEU A 584 8.18 0.63 -8.61
C LEU A 584 7.12 1.64 -8.15
N PRO A 585 5.97 1.81 -8.83
CA PRO A 585 5.05 2.90 -8.52
C PRO A 585 4.46 2.81 -7.12
N LEU A 586 4.10 1.61 -6.65
CA LEU A 586 3.49 1.44 -5.33
C LEU A 586 4.48 1.57 -4.15
N ARG A 587 5.79 1.61 -4.43
CA ARG A 587 6.85 1.70 -3.40
C ARG A 587 7.57 3.03 -3.47
N PHE A 588 8.13 3.36 -4.62
CA PHE A 588 8.90 4.58 -4.82
C PHE A 588 7.99 5.79 -5.04
N TRP A 589 7.17 5.77 -6.10
CA TRP A 589 6.39 6.93 -6.50
C TRP A 589 5.32 7.32 -5.48
N VAL A 590 4.56 6.36 -4.94
CA VAL A 590 3.60 6.63 -3.85
C VAL A 590 4.28 7.29 -2.66
N ASN A 591 5.48 6.84 -2.29
CA ASN A 591 6.19 7.41 -1.15
C ASN A 591 6.64 8.86 -1.42
N VAL A 592 7.14 9.13 -2.63
CA VAL A 592 7.56 10.48 -3.05
C VAL A 592 6.36 11.42 -3.17
N ILE A 593 5.24 10.98 -3.75
CA ILE A 593 4.00 11.77 -3.88
C ILE A 593 3.44 12.14 -2.50
N LYS A 594 3.40 11.18 -1.57
CA LYS A 594 2.94 11.44 -0.20
C LYS A 594 3.93 12.31 0.59
N ASN A 595 5.21 12.26 0.27
CA ASN A 595 6.27 12.91 1.03
C ASN A 595 7.15 13.79 0.13
N PRO A 596 6.62 14.87 -0.47
CA PRO A 596 7.40 15.77 -1.30
C PRO A 596 8.55 16.43 -0.50
N GLN A 597 8.43 16.54 0.82
CA GLN A 597 9.52 16.99 1.69
C GLN A 597 10.73 16.03 1.73
N PHE A 598 10.65 14.85 1.12
CA PHE A 598 11.83 14.00 0.91
C PHE A 598 12.67 14.48 -0.27
N VAL A 599 12.07 15.20 -1.22
CA VAL A 599 12.72 15.70 -2.44
C VAL A 599 13.03 17.20 -2.33
N PHE A 600 12.17 17.96 -1.65
CA PHE A 600 12.29 19.42 -1.55
C PHE A 600 12.46 19.90 -0.10
N ASP A 601 13.15 21.02 0.07
CA ASP A 601 13.23 21.71 1.35
C ASP A 601 11.98 22.57 1.59
N ILE A 602 10.90 21.88 1.96
CA ILE A 602 9.56 22.43 2.16
C ILE A 602 8.95 21.94 3.48
N HIS A 603 7.94 22.66 3.95
CA HIS A 603 7.10 22.24 5.06
C HIS A 603 5.78 21.65 4.59
N LYS A 604 5.51 20.39 4.95
CA LYS A 604 4.24 19.73 4.64
C LYS A 604 3.29 19.84 5.83
N SER A 605 2.26 20.67 5.70
CA SER A 605 1.19 20.80 6.70
C SER A 605 0.29 19.55 6.76
N SER A 606 -0.47 19.40 7.84
CA SER A 606 -1.39 18.25 8.00
C SER A 606 -2.47 18.20 6.91
N ILE A 607 -2.98 19.33 6.46
CA ILE A 607 -4.01 19.37 5.40
C ILE A 607 -3.42 19.02 4.04
N THR A 608 -2.20 19.49 3.74
CA THR A 608 -1.49 19.14 2.51
C THR A 608 -1.18 17.64 2.48
N ASP A 609 -0.75 17.05 3.60
CA ASP A 609 -0.55 15.59 3.72
C ASP A 609 -1.83 14.79 3.43
N ALA A 610 -2.98 15.24 3.95
CA ALA A 610 -4.26 14.59 3.70
C ALA A 610 -4.66 14.64 2.21
N CYS A 611 -4.42 15.78 1.54
CA CYS A 611 -4.70 15.94 0.11
C CYS A 611 -3.76 15.10 -0.76
N LEU A 612 -2.45 15.12 -0.47
CA LEU A 612 -1.47 14.27 -1.17
C LEU A 612 -1.74 12.78 -0.96
N SER A 613 -2.29 12.38 0.19
CA SER A 613 -2.72 11.01 0.44
C SER A 613 -3.89 10.59 -0.46
N VAL A 614 -4.82 11.50 -0.76
CA VAL A 614 -5.90 11.26 -1.74
C VAL A 614 -5.30 11.07 -3.14
N VAL A 615 -4.41 11.97 -3.57
CA VAL A 615 -3.74 11.87 -4.89
C VAL A 615 -2.93 10.57 -5.00
N ALA A 616 -2.16 10.22 -3.97
CA ALA A 616 -1.39 8.98 -3.95
C ALA A 616 -2.30 7.74 -3.99
N GLN A 617 -3.47 7.78 -3.36
CA GLN A 617 -4.43 6.68 -3.44
C GLN A 617 -5.02 6.54 -4.84
N THR A 618 -5.33 7.65 -5.51
CA THR A 618 -5.73 7.64 -6.93
C THR A 618 -4.62 7.05 -7.80
N PHE A 619 -3.35 7.46 -7.60
CA PHE A 619 -2.20 6.90 -8.29
C PHE A 619 -2.08 5.38 -8.11
N MET A 620 -2.27 4.88 -6.87
CA MET A 620 -2.29 3.45 -6.58
C MET A 620 -3.42 2.71 -7.31
N ASP A 621 -4.62 3.29 -7.33
CA ASP A 621 -5.77 2.69 -8.00
C ASP A 621 -5.58 2.60 -9.52
N SER A 622 -4.84 3.56 -10.11
CA SER A 622 -4.43 3.56 -11.53
C SER A 622 -3.48 2.42 -11.89
N CYS A 623 -2.68 1.91 -10.94
CA CYS A 623 -1.79 0.78 -11.17
C CYS A 623 -2.46 -0.59 -11.04
N SER A 624 -3.69 -0.66 -10.52
CA SER A 624 -4.39 -1.94 -10.31
C SER A 624 -4.96 -2.54 -11.59
N THR A 625 -4.84 -3.85 -11.78
CA THR A 625 -5.53 -4.57 -12.86
C THR A 625 -7.01 -4.86 -12.53
N SER A 626 -7.43 -4.71 -11.26
CA SER A 626 -8.81 -5.02 -10.86
C SER A 626 -9.80 -3.94 -11.34
N GLU A 627 -10.92 -4.35 -11.93
CA GLU A 627 -12.05 -3.45 -12.16
C GLU A 627 -12.73 -3.10 -10.83
N HIS A 628 -12.90 -1.80 -10.59
CA HIS A 628 -13.52 -1.30 -9.37
C HIS A 628 -15.03 -1.12 -9.58
N LYS A 629 -15.84 -1.92 -8.88
CA LYS A 629 -17.28 -1.70 -8.80
C LYS A 629 -17.58 -0.60 -7.79
N LEU A 630 -17.92 0.58 -8.29
CA LEU A 630 -18.27 1.72 -7.45
C LEU A 630 -19.68 1.54 -6.86
N GLY A 631 -19.83 1.91 -5.60
CA GLY A 631 -21.09 1.84 -4.87
C GLY A 631 -21.20 2.98 -3.88
N LYS A 632 -22.33 3.04 -3.16
CA LYS A 632 -22.55 4.07 -2.13
C LYS A 632 -21.54 4.02 -0.99
N ASP A 633 -21.02 2.82 -0.71
CA ASP A 633 -20.04 2.57 0.36
C ASP A 633 -18.59 2.68 -0.14
N SER A 634 -18.38 3.13 -1.39
CA SER A 634 -17.03 3.36 -1.91
C SER A 634 -16.40 4.58 -1.23
N PRO A 635 -15.10 4.52 -0.86
CA PRO A 635 -14.39 5.66 -0.30
C PRO A 635 -14.52 6.92 -1.19
N SER A 636 -14.68 8.09 -0.57
CA SER A 636 -14.95 9.34 -1.28
C SER A 636 -13.88 9.73 -2.29
N ASN A 637 -12.61 9.47 -2.00
CA ASN A 637 -11.52 9.66 -2.97
C ASN A 637 -11.66 8.79 -4.23
N LYS A 638 -12.17 7.55 -4.10
CA LYS A 638 -12.43 6.68 -5.25
C LYS A 638 -13.60 7.17 -6.09
N LEU A 639 -14.65 7.69 -5.44
CA LEU A 639 -15.76 8.31 -6.14
C LEU A 639 -15.30 9.57 -6.88
N LEU A 640 -14.47 10.40 -6.23
CA LEU A 640 -13.99 11.67 -6.74
C LEU A 640 -13.17 11.55 -8.04
N TYR A 641 -12.36 10.50 -8.17
CA TYR A 641 -11.53 10.22 -9.35
C TYR A 641 -12.04 9.05 -10.22
N ALA A 642 -13.29 8.62 -10.01
CA ALA A 642 -13.86 7.45 -10.69
C ALA A 642 -13.78 7.50 -12.22
N LYS A 643 -13.93 8.70 -12.80
CA LYS A 643 -13.90 8.91 -14.26
C LYS A 643 -12.48 8.96 -14.83
N ASP A 644 -11.50 9.35 -14.02
CA ASP A 644 -10.12 9.57 -14.45
C ASP A 644 -9.29 8.28 -14.36
N ILE A 645 -9.56 7.43 -13.35
CA ILE A 645 -8.85 6.17 -13.12
C ILE A 645 -8.76 5.28 -14.37
N PRO A 646 -9.83 5.05 -15.16
CA PRO A 646 -9.73 4.25 -16.39
C PRO A 646 -8.72 4.83 -17.41
N ASN A 647 -8.65 6.16 -17.53
CA ASN A 647 -7.68 6.80 -18.41
C ASN A 647 -6.25 6.60 -17.89
N TYR A 648 -6.02 6.79 -16.59
CA TYR A 648 -4.71 6.55 -15.99
C TYR A 648 -4.27 5.08 -16.09
N LYS A 649 -5.19 4.12 -15.92
CA LYS A 649 -4.90 2.70 -16.15
C LYS A 649 -4.38 2.46 -17.57
N SER A 650 -5.01 3.09 -18.58
CA SER A 650 -4.55 2.99 -19.97
C SER A 650 -3.14 3.57 -20.16
N TRP A 651 -2.75 4.59 -19.40
CA TRP A 651 -1.41 5.15 -19.43
C TRP A 651 -0.39 4.18 -18.83
N VAL A 652 -0.72 3.55 -17.70
CA VAL A 652 0.12 2.53 -17.05
C VAL A 652 0.33 1.31 -17.95
N GLU A 653 -0.75 0.79 -18.54
CA GLU A 653 -0.70 -0.33 -19.48
C GLU A 653 0.19 -0.02 -20.69
N ARG A 654 0.02 1.18 -21.28
CA ARG A 654 0.86 1.66 -22.39
C ARG A 654 2.32 1.80 -21.96
N TYR A 655 2.57 2.40 -20.80
CA TYR A 655 3.91 2.60 -20.24
C TYR A 655 4.66 1.27 -20.12
N TYR A 656 4.03 0.24 -19.53
CA TYR A 656 4.66 -1.08 -19.41
C TYR A 656 4.86 -1.77 -20.76
N ALA A 657 3.90 -1.64 -21.68
CA ALA A 657 4.01 -2.20 -23.03
C ALA A 657 5.14 -1.54 -23.84
N ASP A 658 5.32 -0.23 -23.72
CA ASP A 658 6.35 0.51 -24.45
C ASP A 658 7.75 0.25 -23.88
N ILE A 659 7.89 0.10 -22.55
CA ILE A 659 9.16 -0.33 -21.93
C ILE A 659 9.55 -1.73 -22.39
N ALA A 660 8.59 -2.66 -22.48
CA ALA A 660 8.86 -4.03 -22.93
C ALA A 660 9.38 -4.08 -24.39
N LYS A 661 8.92 -3.14 -25.24
CA LYS A 661 9.38 -3.03 -26.64
C LYS A 661 10.75 -2.37 -26.79
N MET A 662 11.26 -1.68 -25.77
CA MET A 662 12.58 -1.06 -25.83
C MET A 662 13.68 -2.12 -25.93
N PRO A 663 14.81 -1.81 -26.59
CA PRO A 663 15.98 -2.69 -26.61
C PRO A 663 16.40 -3.06 -25.19
N ALA A 664 16.76 -4.33 -24.99
CA ALA A 664 17.32 -4.80 -23.73
C ALA A 664 18.64 -4.07 -23.44
N ILE A 665 18.86 -3.73 -22.17
CA ILE A 665 20.11 -3.11 -21.72
C ILE A 665 21.12 -4.23 -21.49
N SER A 666 22.30 -4.12 -22.10
CA SER A 666 23.36 -5.10 -21.86
C SER A 666 23.87 -5.01 -20.42
N ASP A 667 24.29 -6.13 -19.83
CA ASP A 667 24.90 -6.12 -18.49
C ASP A 667 26.14 -5.22 -18.45
N GLN A 668 26.91 -5.12 -19.55
CA GLN A 668 28.06 -4.23 -19.64
C GLN A 668 27.67 -2.75 -19.53
N ASP A 669 26.63 -2.31 -20.25
CA ASP A 669 26.15 -0.92 -20.20
C ASP A 669 25.57 -0.59 -18.83
N MET A 670 24.82 -1.53 -18.24
CA MET A 670 24.28 -1.35 -16.89
C MET A 670 25.39 -1.30 -15.85
N SER A 671 26.40 -2.16 -15.92
CA SER A 671 27.58 -2.12 -15.05
C SER A 671 28.32 -0.79 -15.18
N ALA A 672 28.54 -0.30 -16.41
CA ALA A 672 29.18 1.00 -16.62
C ALA A 672 28.38 2.16 -16.01
N TYR A 673 27.06 2.14 -16.16
CA TYR A 673 26.17 3.11 -15.53
C TYR A 673 26.23 3.05 -13.99
N LEU A 674 26.18 1.85 -13.40
CA LEU A 674 26.24 1.65 -11.95
C LEU A 674 27.60 2.03 -11.36
N ALA A 675 28.70 1.77 -12.07
CA ALA A 675 30.04 2.20 -11.69
C ALA A 675 30.13 3.74 -11.65
N GLU A 676 29.55 4.43 -12.64
CA GLU A 676 29.51 5.88 -12.65
C GLU A 676 28.64 6.44 -11.50
N GLN A 677 27.46 5.85 -11.23
CA GLN A 677 26.64 6.23 -10.08
C GLN A 677 27.37 6.03 -8.75
N SER A 678 28.14 4.96 -8.63
CA SER A 678 28.97 4.69 -7.45
C SER A 678 30.04 5.76 -7.27
N ARG A 679 30.74 6.13 -8.36
CA ARG A 679 31.79 7.15 -8.37
C ARG A 679 31.25 8.53 -7.99
N LEU A 680 30.09 8.92 -8.52
CA LEU A 680 29.46 10.21 -8.25
C LEU A 680 29.06 10.39 -6.78
N HIS A 681 28.78 9.28 -6.08
CA HIS A 681 28.22 9.31 -4.73
C HIS A 681 29.11 8.67 -3.65
N LEU A 682 30.36 8.34 -3.97
CA LEU A 682 31.29 7.61 -3.08
C LEU A 682 31.51 8.30 -1.73
N SER A 683 31.60 9.63 -1.71
CA SER A 683 31.81 10.44 -0.50
C SER A 683 30.52 10.93 0.16
N GLN A 684 29.35 10.50 -0.33
CA GLN A 684 28.06 10.99 0.17
C GLN A 684 27.63 10.34 1.48
N PHE A 685 28.21 9.20 1.88
CA PHE A 685 27.85 8.51 3.11
C PHE A 685 29.09 8.01 3.84
N ASN A 686 29.03 7.96 5.17
CA ASN A 686 30.10 7.34 5.97
C ASN A 686 29.89 5.83 6.03
N SER A 687 30.58 5.10 5.15
CA SER A 687 30.55 3.64 5.12
C SER A 687 30.95 3.02 6.46
N MET A 688 31.88 3.62 7.21
CA MET A 688 32.35 3.10 8.49
C MET A 688 31.23 3.13 9.55
N SER A 689 30.49 4.23 9.63
CA SER A 689 29.32 4.34 10.51
C SER A 689 28.23 3.34 10.14
N ALA A 690 27.99 3.13 8.84
CA ALA A 690 27.04 2.11 8.38
C ALA A 690 27.49 0.70 8.76
N LEU A 691 28.78 0.38 8.56
CA LEU A 691 29.37 -0.91 8.96
C LEU A 691 29.24 -1.17 10.45
N HIS A 692 29.46 -0.15 11.28
CA HIS A 692 29.31 -0.24 12.72
C HIS A 692 27.87 -0.55 13.14
N GLU A 693 26.89 0.15 12.55
CA GLU A 693 25.47 -0.13 12.80
C GLU A 693 25.07 -1.54 12.33
N ILE A 694 25.56 -2.00 11.18
CA ILE A 694 25.33 -3.39 10.70
C ILE A 694 25.96 -4.40 11.66
N TYR A 695 27.15 -4.11 12.20
CA TYR A 695 27.85 -4.99 13.12
C TYR A 695 27.05 -5.29 14.40
N SER A 696 26.18 -4.36 14.84
CA SER A 696 25.26 -4.64 15.97
C SER A 696 24.38 -5.88 15.73
N TYR A 697 23.99 -6.15 14.49
CA TYR A 697 23.24 -7.35 14.10
C TYR A 697 24.12 -8.61 14.08
N ILE A 698 25.41 -8.48 13.76
CA ILE A 698 26.40 -9.57 13.91
C ILE A 698 26.51 -9.96 15.38
N THR A 699 26.65 -8.97 16.27
CA THR A 699 26.74 -9.23 17.72
C THR A 699 25.48 -9.92 18.25
N LYS A 700 24.31 -9.46 17.80
CA LYS A 700 23.00 -9.98 18.25
C LYS A 700 22.72 -11.42 17.80
N TYR A 701 23.13 -11.79 16.58
CA TYR A 701 22.81 -13.08 15.95
C TYR A 701 24.07 -13.89 15.62
N LYS A 702 25.12 -13.73 16.43
CA LYS A 702 26.46 -14.26 16.17
C LYS A 702 26.44 -15.77 15.92
N ASP A 703 25.80 -16.52 16.80
CA ASP A 703 25.83 -17.98 16.77
C ASP A 703 25.06 -18.54 15.57
N GLU A 704 23.93 -17.94 15.24
CA GLU A 704 23.13 -18.32 14.07
C GLU A 704 23.90 -18.06 12.77
N ILE A 705 24.57 -16.91 12.67
CA ILE A 705 25.35 -16.52 11.50
C ILE A 705 26.55 -17.44 11.34
N LEU A 706 27.32 -17.69 12.40
CA LEU A 706 28.46 -18.61 12.35
C LEU A 706 28.03 -20.04 12.00
N THR A 707 26.88 -20.48 12.50
CA THR A 707 26.30 -21.79 12.17
C THR A 707 25.87 -21.85 10.70
N ALA A 708 25.26 -20.80 10.17
CA ALA A 708 24.85 -20.74 8.76
C ALA A 708 26.06 -20.74 7.81
N LEU A 709 27.12 -19.99 8.15
CA LEU A 709 28.37 -19.97 7.38
C LEU A 709 29.12 -21.31 7.39
N GLU A 710 28.97 -22.11 8.45
CA GLU A 710 29.51 -23.47 8.51
C GLU A 710 28.72 -24.45 7.65
N LYS A 711 27.39 -24.26 7.54
CA LYS A 711 26.53 -25.11 6.71
C LYS A 711 26.68 -24.83 5.22
N ASP A 712 26.87 -23.56 4.83
CA ASP A 712 27.00 -23.16 3.44
C ASP A 712 28.35 -23.61 2.84
N GLU A 713 28.30 -24.38 1.75
CA GLU A 713 29.49 -24.98 1.15
C GLU A 713 30.44 -23.92 0.54
N GLN A 714 29.88 -22.88 -0.09
CA GLN A 714 30.67 -21.82 -0.72
C GLN A 714 31.32 -20.92 0.35
N ALA A 715 30.62 -20.69 1.46
CA ALA A 715 31.15 -19.99 2.62
C ALA A 715 32.31 -20.74 3.28
N ARG A 716 32.20 -22.07 3.39
CA ARG A 716 33.32 -22.92 3.86
C ARG A 716 34.52 -22.86 2.92
N ARG A 717 34.31 -22.97 1.61
CA ARG A 717 35.40 -22.86 0.61
C ARG A 717 36.17 -21.55 0.73
N GLN A 718 35.49 -20.45 1.07
CA GLN A 718 36.09 -19.12 1.23
C GLN A 718 36.56 -18.80 2.66
N ARG A 719 36.41 -19.75 3.60
CA ARG A 719 36.73 -19.63 5.03
C ARG A 719 36.04 -18.42 5.69
N LEU A 720 34.78 -18.15 5.32
CA LEU A 720 34.06 -16.95 5.76
C LEU A 720 33.76 -16.96 7.26
N ARG A 721 33.50 -18.13 7.84
CA ARG A 721 33.32 -18.30 9.29
C ARG A 721 34.54 -17.79 10.08
N SER A 722 35.72 -18.31 9.77
CA SER A 722 36.98 -17.95 10.44
C SER A 722 37.31 -16.46 10.28
N LYS A 723 37.01 -15.87 9.12
CA LYS A 723 37.17 -14.42 8.90
C LYS A 723 36.20 -13.60 9.75
N LEU A 724 34.96 -14.05 9.92
CA LEU A 724 34.01 -13.37 10.81
C LEU A 724 34.43 -13.50 12.28
N GLU A 725 34.92 -14.67 12.71
CA GLU A 725 35.49 -14.85 14.05
C GLU A 725 36.67 -13.88 14.27
N GLN A 726 37.58 -13.73 13.30
CA GLN A 726 38.66 -12.75 13.36
C GLN A 726 38.16 -11.31 13.52
N VAL A 727 37.11 -10.91 12.80
CA VAL A 727 36.48 -9.58 12.97
C VAL A 727 35.97 -9.42 14.40
N VAL A 728 35.24 -10.43 14.91
CA VAL A 728 34.67 -10.38 16.26
C VAL A 728 35.75 -10.32 17.34
N ASP A 729 36.81 -11.12 17.22
CA ASP A 729 37.93 -11.12 18.16
C ASP A 729 38.67 -9.79 18.14
N THR A 730 38.90 -9.20 16.95
CA THR A 730 39.52 -7.89 16.81
C THR A 730 38.66 -6.79 17.45
N MET A 731 37.33 -6.87 17.32
CA MET A 731 36.41 -5.93 17.97
C MET A 731 36.44 -6.08 19.49
N ALA A 732 36.50 -7.30 20.01
CA ALA A 732 36.55 -7.57 21.45
C ALA A 732 37.84 -7.04 22.10
N LEU A 733 38.96 -6.97 21.37
CA LEU A 733 40.23 -6.38 21.84
C LEU A 733 40.19 -4.84 22.00
N SER A 734 39.06 -4.20 21.68
CA SER A 734 38.84 -2.76 21.83
C SER A 734 37.76 -2.38 22.84
N SER A 735 37.08 -3.38 23.41
CA SER A 735 36.18 -3.25 24.56
C SER A 735 36.98 -3.41 25.86
#